data_AF-A0A2V7S692-F1
#
_entry.id   AF-A0A2V7S692-F1
#
_cell.length_a   1.000
_cell.length_b   1.000
_cell.length_c   1.000
_cell.angle_alpha   90.00
_cell.angle_beta   90.00
_cell.angle_gamma   90.00
#
_symmetry.space_group_name_H-M   'P 1'
#
loop_
_entity.id
_entity.type
_entity.pdbx_description
1 polymer ?
#
loop_
_entity_poly.entity_id
_entity_poly.type
_entity_poly.pdbx_seq_one_letter_code
_entity_poly.pdbx_strand_id
1 'polypeptide(L)'
;MSGTSLDGVSTALVRLSDDPLTAQLVAFRQEPYAAAERDALIEAIARGGAKDLALLHVTLGERFAGAVLQLLAQVKTSPRDISFVASHGQTIWHEPGRATLQLGDPAVIAERVGARVVSDFRSRDVAAGGQGAPLVPLADVMLFGHPQRGRLLLNIGGIANVTWVPRRGVIEGALAFDTGPGVAHAPHRRRRAFRPRRRARAPREADETGARQAPRGSVLRGAPAEEHRAGTLRHRVRGPAARPGAGGGRVGQRRCRDGDRADRGDDRAGGGGLDPRGPGRRARRLGRGGEEPHPGRAARRAGSPAAGPALRPAVLRRGGEGGAGLRLLGVSHDRGQGGQPPRGHGRSRAPHPGPHHAGVTSSLARLVFPALRWRPSAGGFDHERGKIDAALAAGVGGFIVFGGTLDAVTALTRELRRQAGRPLLVGADLERGAAQQVVGLTELTPPAALGHQGDLEATHACGIITATEARAAGINWVFTPVCDLDIEPKNPIVQTRSFGADPTRVGEQAAVWVRGCQEHGALACAKHYPGHGRTTQDSHQTLPRVTAPAAELERVDLAPFEATIRAAVASVMSAFVAYPDWDPSGRAASFSSVILGHLRDSLNFGGLVVTDALIMAGASAVQPVPDASVAAVAAGCDALLYPDEFQSVVRALDRAVGSTIPVARADEALSRYEQASAAWDSGPDQGQPDLAANAAFADGLADRAVHVVRGEPASFSGRAPLDVHIVDDDIGGPYSVGPRDVFHQTLREAGVEMGKRETGKGKRVVLVYAEPRSWKGRADLGARSVARLRRLAPGAQLVVLLAHPRLAPQIPGRAPVLCCWHGQPLMQRAAARWVIANIG
;
A
#
# COMPACT_ATOMS: atom_id res chain seq x y z
N MET A 1 -24.06 -14.79 18.94
CA MET A 1 -23.52 -14.00 17.82
C MET A 1 -22.01 -14.03 17.87
N SER A 2 -21.34 -14.07 16.71
CA SER A 2 -19.91 -13.88 16.60
C SER A 2 -19.61 -12.90 15.46
N GLY A 3 -18.68 -11.98 15.67
CA GLY A 3 -18.39 -10.89 14.74
C GLY A 3 -17.19 -11.17 13.84
N THR A 4 -16.90 -10.26 12.92
CA THR A 4 -15.68 -10.28 12.08
C THR A 4 -14.38 -10.15 12.89
N SER A 5 -14.46 -9.76 14.17
CA SER A 5 -13.31 -9.62 15.05
C SER A 5 -12.75 -10.94 15.57
N LEU A 6 -13.48 -12.06 15.43
CA LEU A 6 -13.08 -13.38 15.92
C LEU A 6 -12.74 -13.40 17.43
N ASP A 7 -13.34 -12.48 18.20
CA ASP A 7 -13.07 -12.36 19.64
C ASP A 7 -13.71 -13.47 20.46
N GLY A 8 -14.80 -14.08 19.96
CA GLY A 8 -15.55 -15.10 20.67
C GLY A 8 -17.04 -15.10 20.38
N VAL A 9 -17.78 -15.88 21.16
CA VAL A 9 -19.22 -16.04 21.08
C VAL A 9 -19.90 -15.20 22.16
N SER A 10 -20.76 -14.28 21.74
CA SER A 10 -21.61 -13.50 22.63
C SER A 10 -23.05 -14.03 22.60
N THR A 11 -23.62 -14.34 23.77
CA THR A 11 -24.97 -14.86 23.92
C THR A 11 -25.76 -13.96 24.87
N ALA A 12 -26.95 -13.55 24.47
CA ALA A 12 -27.85 -12.72 25.26
C ALA A 12 -29.23 -13.35 25.34
N LEU A 13 -29.80 -13.43 26.54
CA LEU A 13 -31.19 -13.76 26.76
C LEU A 13 -31.94 -12.44 26.89
N VAL A 14 -32.89 -12.19 25.98
CA VAL A 14 -33.62 -10.93 25.88
C VAL A 14 -35.11 -11.21 25.99
N ARG A 15 -35.79 -10.46 26.85
CA ARG A 15 -37.25 -10.42 26.91
C ARG A 15 -37.73 -9.30 25.98
N LEU A 16 -38.57 -9.66 25.01
CA LEU A 16 -39.21 -8.72 24.11
C LEU A 16 -40.68 -8.52 24.55
N SER A 17 -41.22 -7.32 24.33
CA SER A 17 -42.64 -7.03 24.51
C SER A 17 -43.12 -6.19 23.34
N ASP A 18 -44.32 -6.47 22.82
CA ASP A 18 -44.79 -5.91 21.55
C ASP A 18 -45.62 -4.61 21.71
N ASP A 19 -46.02 -4.27 22.94
CA ASP A 19 -46.81 -3.05 23.24
C ASP A 19 -46.49 -2.46 24.63
N PRO A 20 -45.68 -1.39 24.72
CA PRO A 20 -44.86 -0.83 23.65
C PRO A 20 -43.73 -1.78 23.26
N LEU A 21 -43.30 -1.72 22.00
CA LEU A 21 -42.15 -2.47 21.48
C LEU A 21 -40.89 -2.19 22.30
N THR A 22 -40.51 -3.12 23.17
CA THR A 22 -39.40 -2.97 24.13
C THR A 22 -38.55 -4.23 24.19
N ALA A 23 -37.27 -4.05 24.56
CA ALA A 23 -36.31 -5.12 24.74
C ALA A 23 -35.60 -4.97 26.10
N GLN A 24 -35.62 -6.02 26.91
CA GLN A 24 -34.95 -6.09 28.20
C GLN A 24 -33.91 -7.20 28.19
N LEU A 25 -32.64 -6.87 28.46
CA LEU A 25 -31.59 -7.86 28.67
C LEU A 25 -31.81 -8.59 30.00
N VAL A 26 -32.06 -9.90 29.94
CA VAL A 26 -32.24 -10.77 31.12
C VAL A 26 -30.89 -11.33 31.57
N ALA A 27 -30.08 -11.79 30.61
CA ALA A 27 -28.77 -12.36 30.89
C ALA A 27 -27.84 -12.16 29.70
N PHE A 28 -26.54 -12.06 29.96
CA PHE A 28 -25.50 -11.95 28.94
C PHE A 28 -24.28 -12.78 29.33
N ARG A 29 -23.66 -13.39 28.33
CA ARG A 29 -22.42 -14.14 28.46
C ARG A 29 -21.58 -13.96 27.21
N GLN A 30 -20.27 -13.87 27.40
CA GLN A 30 -19.29 -13.83 26.33
C GLN A 30 -18.22 -14.88 26.60
N GLU A 31 -17.91 -15.67 25.59
CA GLU A 31 -16.91 -16.72 25.65
C GLU A 31 -15.86 -16.50 24.56
N PRO A 32 -14.59 -16.26 24.90
CA PRO A 32 -13.56 -16.10 23.88
C PRO A 32 -13.34 -17.41 23.12
N TYR A 33 -12.96 -17.32 21.85
CA TYR A 33 -12.43 -18.48 21.14
C TYR A 33 -11.07 -18.86 21.71
N ALA A 34 -10.85 -20.16 21.89
CA ALA A 34 -9.51 -20.69 22.14
C ALA A 34 -8.59 -20.38 20.96
N ALA A 35 -7.27 -20.33 21.19
CA ALA A 35 -6.30 -20.03 20.14
C ALA A 35 -6.47 -20.96 18.92
N ALA A 36 -6.54 -22.28 19.14
CA ALA A 36 -6.75 -23.25 18.08
C ALA A 36 -8.07 -23.08 17.29
N GLU A 37 -9.16 -22.72 17.98
CA GLU A 37 -10.46 -22.45 17.32
C GLU A 37 -10.38 -21.19 16.45
N ARG A 38 -9.69 -20.17 16.96
CA ARG A 38 -9.46 -18.91 16.24
C ARG A 38 -8.54 -19.12 15.04
N ASP A 39 -7.49 -19.92 15.19
CA ASP A 39 -6.57 -20.24 14.12
C ASP A 39 -7.28 -21.03 13.01
N ALA A 40 -8.12 -22.00 13.36
CA ALA A 40 -8.95 -22.73 12.38
C ALA A 40 -9.94 -21.80 11.64
N LEU A 41 -10.51 -20.82 12.33
CA LEU A 41 -11.36 -19.79 11.72
C LEU A 41 -10.56 -18.91 10.75
N ILE A 42 -9.37 -18.45 11.15
CA ILE A 42 -8.47 -17.63 10.32
C ILE A 42 -8.00 -18.42 9.09
N GLU A 43 -7.61 -19.68 9.27
CA GLU A 43 -7.17 -20.57 8.20
C GLU A 43 -8.30 -20.81 7.20
N ALA A 44 -9.51 -21.09 7.68
CA ALA A 44 -10.67 -21.27 6.82
C ALA A 44 -11.04 -19.99 6.04
N ILE A 45 -10.90 -18.81 6.65
CA ILE A 45 -11.09 -17.51 5.96
C ILE A 45 -10.01 -17.29 4.89
N ALA A 46 -8.76 -17.62 5.20
CA ALA A 46 -7.63 -17.31 4.33
C ALA A 46 -7.50 -18.29 3.15
N ARG A 47 -7.77 -19.59 3.38
CA ARG A 47 -7.42 -20.68 2.45
C ARG A 47 -8.43 -21.83 2.38
N GLY A 48 -9.54 -21.76 3.14
CA GLY A 48 -10.48 -22.87 3.27
C GLY A 48 -11.22 -23.21 1.97
N GLY A 49 -11.28 -24.49 1.63
CA GLY A 49 -12.13 -24.99 0.56
C GLY A 49 -13.57 -25.25 1.03
N ALA A 50 -14.43 -25.69 0.11
CA ALA A 50 -15.84 -26.00 0.41
C ALA A 50 -16.01 -27.03 1.54
N LYS A 51 -15.10 -28.03 1.61
CA LYS A 51 -15.10 -29.05 2.66
C LYS A 51 -14.83 -28.44 4.04
N ASP A 52 -13.82 -27.57 4.13
CA ASP A 52 -13.39 -26.98 5.40
C ASP A 52 -14.46 -26.04 5.95
N LEU A 53 -15.07 -25.25 5.05
CA LEU A 53 -16.20 -24.38 5.40
C LEU A 53 -17.41 -25.19 5.88
N ALA A 54 -17.73 -26.33 5.25
CA ALA A 54 -18.84 -27.17 5.67
C ALA A 54 -18.60 -27.80 7.06
N LEU A 55 -17.39 -28.29 7.33
CA LEU A 55 -17.03 -28.84 8.65
C LEU A 55 -17.05 -27.76 9.74
N LEU A 56 -16.51 -26.58 9.42
CA LEU A 56 -16.51 -25.44 10.32
C LEU A 56 -17.93 -24.92 10.58
N HIS A 57 -18.82 -24.96 9.58
CA HIS A 57 -20.24 -24.60 9.72
C HIS A 57 -20.93 -25.40 10.82
N VAL A 58 -20.74 -26.72 10.83
CA VAL A 58 -21.29 -27.62 11.84
C VAL A 58 -20.62 -27.40 13.19
N THR A 59 -19.29 -27.29 13.22
CA THR A 59 -18.51 -27.09 14.45
C THR A 59 -18.93 -25.81 15.19
N LEU A 60 -19.11 -24.71 14.45
CA LEU A 60 -19.62 -23.46 15.01
C LEU A 60 -21.07 -23.58 15.48
N GLY A 61 -21.90 -24.36 14.79
CA GLY A 61 -23.26 -24.69 15.22
C GLY A 61 -23.27 -25.35 16.61
N GLU A 62 -22.39 -26.34 16.83
CA GLU A 62 -22.22 -26.99 18.13
C GLU A 62 -21.75 -25.99 19.20
N ARG A 63 -20.76 -25.15 18.86
CA ARG A 63 -20.23 -24.12 19.78
C ARG A 63 -21.32 -23.14 20.20
N PHE A 64 -22.14 -22.67 19.26
CA PHE A 64 -23.22 -21.73 19.54
C PHE A 64 -24.35 -22.37 20.35
N ALA A 65 -24.69 -23.63 20.08
CA ALA A 65 -25.64 -24.37 20.90
C ALA A 65 -25.16 -24.50 22.35
N GLY A 66 -23.89 -24.85 22.54
CA GLY A 66 -23.26 -24.92 23.86
C GLY A 66 -23.34 -23.60 24.61
N ALA A 67 -23.00 -22.48 23.95
CA ALA A 67 -23.06 -21.15 24.57
C ALA A 67 -24.50 -20.75 24.97
N VAL A 68 -25.51 -21.13 24.18
CA VAL A 68 -26.93 -20.93 24.52
C VAL A 68 -27.32 -21.74 25.76
N LEU A 69 -27.03 -23.04 25.78
CA LEU A 69 -27.37 -23.91 26.91
C LEU A 69 -26.68 -23.47 28.21
N GLN A 70 -25.42 -23.04 28.13
CA GLN A 70 -24.67 -22.54 29.27
C GLN A 70 -25.26 -21.23 29.83
N LEU A 71 -25.71 -20.31 28.96
CA LEU A 71 -26.40 -19.09 29.42
C LEU A 71 -27.73 -19.44 30.09
N LEU A 72 -28.53 -20.34 29.51
CA LEU A 72 -29.82 -20.75 30.07
C LEU A 72 -29.66 -21.44 31.42
N ALA A 73 -28.65 -22.31 31.55
CA ALA A 73 -28.32 -22.96 32.82
C ALA A 73 -27.92 -21.94 33.90
N GLN A 74 -27.13 -20.91 33.54
CA GLN A 74 -26.73 -19.84 34.46
C GLN A 74 -27.92 -19.11 35.09
N VAL A 75 -29.02 -18.95 34.34
CA VAL A 75 -30.25 -18.30 34.83
C VAL A 75 -31.39 -19.28 35.10
N LYS A 76 -31.09 -20.58 35.22
CA LYS A 76 -32.05 -21.65 35.54
C LYS A 76 -33.31 -21.63 34.66
N THR A 77 -33.16 -21.29 33.38
CA THR A 77 -34.26 -21.24 32.41
C THR A 77 -34.22 -22.48 31.52
N SER A 78 -35.36 -23.12 31.26
CA SER A 78 -35.39 -24.27 30.33
C SER A 78 -35.33 -23.79 28.88
N PRO A 79 -34.68 -24.53 27.95
CA PRO A 79 -34.80 -24.26 26.52
C PRO A 79 -36.26 -24.27 26.00
N ARG A 80 -37.19 -24.92 26.71
CA ARG A 80 -38.62 -24.89 26.38
C ARG A 80 -39.30 -23.56 26.73
N ASP A 81 -38.69 -22.78 27.60
CA ASP A 81 -39.23 -21.50 28.09
C ASP A 81 -38.84 -20.32 27.18
N ILE A 82 -37.95 -20.55 26.21
CA ILE A 82 -37.60 -19.55 25.20
C ILE A 82 -38.43 -19.73 23.92
N SER A 83 -38.86 -18.61 23.34
CA SER A 83 -39.66 -18.62 22.11
C SER A 83 -38.84 -19.10 20.90
N PHE A 84 -37.59 -18.63 20.78
CA PHE A 84 -36.65 -18.98 19.72
C PHE A 84 -35.21 -18.54 20.11
N VAL A 85 -34.23 -19.04 19.36
CA VAL A 85 -32.84 -18.59 19.35
C VAL A 85 -32.60 -17.80 18.06
N ALA A 86 -32.16 -16.55 18.17
CA ALA A 86 -31.67 -15.78 17.02
C ALA A 86 -30.17 -16.00 16.85
N SER A 87 -29.75 -16.63 15.74
CA SER A 87 -28.33 -16.86 15.42
C SER A 87 -27.92 -16.07 14.18
N HIS A 88 -27.09 -15.04 14.37
CA HIS A 88 -26.46 -14.33 13.25
C HIS A 88 -25.37 -15.16 12.55
N GLY A 89 -24.80 -16.14 13.24
CA GLY A 89 -23.60 -16.84 12.78
C GLY A 89 -22.30 -16.09 13.07
N GLN A 90 -21.20 -16.66 12.57
CA GLN A 90 -19.87 -16.09 12.43
C GLN A 90 -19.71 -15.59 11.00
N THR A 91 -19.46 -14.29 10.83
CA THR A 91 -19.16 -13.74 9.49
C THR A 91 -17.79 -14.22 9.03
N ILE A 92 -17.76 -14.90 7.88
CA ILE A 92 -16.52 -15.34 7.19
C ILE A 92 -16.18 -14.39 6.05
N TRP A 93 -17.19 -13.98 5.28
CA TRP A 93 -17.03 -13.03 4.18
C TRP A 93 -18.21 -12.05 4.13
N HIS A 94 -17.92 -10.80 3.80
CA HIS A 94 -18.94 -9.80 3.58
C HIS A 94 -18.49 -8.74 2.59
N GLU A 95 -19.30 -8.57 1.55
CA GLU A 95 -19.19 -7.51 0.57
C GLU A 95 -20.52 -6.75 0.53
N PRO A 96 -20.57 -5.50 1.05
CA PRO A 96 -21.80 -4.74 1.22
C PRO A 96 -22.62 -4.64 -0.07
N GLY A 97 -23.92 -4.96 0.01
CA GLY A 97 -24.85 -4.95 -1.12
C GLY A 97 -24.63 -6.00 -2.20
N ARG A 98 -23.60 -6.86 -2.07
CA ARG A 98 -23.23 -7.86 -3.10
C ARG A 98 -23.31 -9.30 -2.59
N ALA A 99 -22.55 -9.64 -1.56
CA ALA A 99 -22.39 -11.02 -1.11
C ALA A 99 -22.10 -11.11 0.38
N THR A 100 -22.51 -12.21 1.01
CA THR A 100 -22.18 -12.47 2.40
C THR A 100 -22.20 -13.96 2.72
N LEU A 101 -21.34 -14.38 3.65
CA LEU A 101 -21.27 -15.75 4.15
C LEU A 101 -21.14 -15.75 5.67
N GLN A 102 -22.12 -16.35 6.33
CA GLN A 102 -22.10 -16.66 7.76
C GLN A 102 -22.02 -18.16 7.98
N LEU A 103 -21.21 -18.58 8.95
CA LEU A 103 -21.14 -19.97 9.40
C LEU A 103 -21.73 -20.15 10.80
N GLY A 104 -22.18 -21.36 11.12
CA GLY A 104 -22.85 -21.70 12.37
C GLY A 104 -24.23 -22.30 12.10
N ASP A 105 -24.23 -23.60 11.86
CA ASP A 105 -25.37 -24.35 11.34
C ASP A 105 -26.63 -24.19 12.22
N PRO A 106 -27.71 -23.57 11.71
CA PRO A 106 -28.93 -23.36 12.46
C PRO A 106 -29.68 -24.67 12.76
N ALA A 107 -29.54 -25.70 11.93
CA ALA A 107 -30.15 -27.01 12.17
C ALA A 107 -29.47 -27.71 13.35
N VAL A 108 -28.14 -27.64 13.43
CA VAL A 108 -27.37 -28.12 14.58
C VAL A 108 -27.80 -27.39 15.85
N ILE A 109 -27.90 -26.06 15.81
CA ILE A 109 -28.35 -25.28 16.98
C ILE A 109 -29.75 -25.69 17.41
N ALA A 110 -30.69 -25.86 16.46
CA ALA A 110 -32.07 -26.22 16.76
C ALA A 110 -32.18 -27.58 17.42
N GLU A 111 -31.46 -28.58 16.89
CA GLU A 111 -31.46 -29.95 17.41
C GLU A 111 -30.84 -30.01 18.82
N ARG A 112 -29.70 -29.33 19.02
CA ARG A 112 -28.97 -29.35 20.30
C ARG A 112 -29.68 -28.56 21.41
N VAL A 113 -30.28 -27.43 21.09
CA VAL A 113 -30.98 -26.59 22.07
C VAL A 113 -32.41 -27.08 22.30
N GLY A 114 -33.04 -27.70 21.30
CA GLY A 114 -34.45 -28.09 21.35
C GLY A 114 -35.41 -26.90 21.26
N ALA A 115 -34.99 -25.82 20.58
CA ALA A 115 -35.76 -24.60 20.40
C ALA A 115 -35.79 -24.18 18.92
N ARG A 116 -36.78 -23.37 18.53
CA ARG A 116 -36.84 -22.78 17.19
C ARG A 116 -35.62 -21.88 16.98
N VAL A 117 -34.96 -21.98 15.82
CA VAL A 117 -33.84 -21.11 15.45
C VAL A 117 -34.24 -20.20 14.30
N VAL A 118 -33.89 -18.92 14.43
CA VAL A 118 -34.01 -17.91 13.37
C VAL A 118 -32.60 -17.48 12.98
N SER A 119 -32.26 -17.62 11.70
CA SER A 119 -30.92 -17.37 11.15
C SER A 119 -30.96 -16.46 9.91
N ASP A 120 -29.81 -16.32 9.24
CA ASP A 120 -29.67 -15.69 7.92
C ASP A 120 -30.10 -14.22 7.86
N PHE A 121 -30.02 -13.52 8.99
CA PHE A 121 -30.38 -12.11 9.06
C PHE A 121 -29.64 -11.29 7.99
N ARG A 122 -28.31 -11.46 7.88
CA ARG A 122 -27.48 -10.67 6.96
C ARG A 122 -27.78 -11.02 5.51
N SER A 123 -27.82 -12.31 5.19
CA SER A 123 -28.15 -12.80 3.84
C SER A 123 -29.52 -12.30 3.39
N ARG A 124 -30.51 -12.30 4.28
CA ARG A 124 -31.84 -11.78 4.02
C ARG A 124 -31.85 -10.26 3.80
N ASP A 125 -31.06 -9.51 4.56
CA ASP A 125 -30.90 -8.06 4.37
C ASP A 125 -30.33 -7.74 2.99
N VAL A 126 -29.23 -8.41 2.61
CA VAL A 126 -28.60 -8.24 1.30
C VAL A 126 -29.57 -8.63 0.18
N ALA A 127 -30.30 -9.74 0.33
CA ALA A 127 -31.33 -10.14 -0.63
C ALA A 127 -32.50 -9.14 -0.76
N ALA A 128 -32.78 -8.37 0.29
CA ALA A 128 -33.76 -7.29 0.28
C ALA A 128 -33.20 -5.95 -0.23
N GLY A 129 -31.94 -5.91 -0.70
CA GLY A 129 -31.26 -4.69 -1.18
C GLY A 129 -30.55 -3.88 -0.09
N GLY A 130 -30.44 -4.42 1.12
CA GLY A 130 -29.70 -3.82 2.24
C GLY A 130 -28.18 -4.04 2.15
N GLN A 131 -27.44 -3.39 3.06
CA GLN A 131 -25.97 -3.44 3.10
C GLN A 131 -25.42 -4.56 4.01
N GLY A 132 -26.28 -5.34 4.66
CA GLY A 132 -25.91 -6.44 5.55
C GLY A 132 -25.96 -6.09 7.05
N ALA A 133 -26.67 -5.04 7.45
CA ALA A 133 -26.78 -4.63 8.85
C ALA A 133 -28.24 -4.72 9.39
N PRO A 134 -28.92 -5.88 9.29
CA PRO A 134 -30.37 -6.00 9.52
C PRO A 134 -30.84 -5.66 10.93
N LEU A 135 -30.04 -5.99 11.95
CA LEU A 135 -30.48 -5.99 13.34
C LEU A 135 -30.21 -4.66 14.04
N VAL A 136 -29.20 -3.92 13.58
CA VAL A 136 -28.75 -2.69 14.23
C VAL A 136 -29.80 -1.58 14.15
N PRO A 137 -30.43 -1.31 12.99
CA PRO A 137 -31.42 -0.23 12.86
C PRO A 137 -32.67 -0.50 13.70
N LEU A 138 -33.10 -1.76 13.76
CA LEU A 138 -34.23 -2.18 14.58
C LEU A 138 -33.93 -1.98 16.07
N ALA A 139 -32.76 -2.43 16.53
CA ALA A 139 -32.32 -2.22 17.91
C ALA A 139 -32.18 -0.73 18.24
N ASP A 140 -31.69 0.07 17.32
CA ASP A 140 -31.54 1.51 17.47
C ASP A 140 -32.88 2.24 17.62
N VAL A 141 -33.89 1.86 16.83
CA VAL A 141 -35.26 2.36 16.95
C VAL A 141 -35.89 1.98 18.29
N MET A 142 -35.73 0.72 18.72
CA MET A 142 -36.30 0.18 19.96
C MET A 142 -35.65 0.78 21.22
N LEU A 143 -34.31 0.79 21.27
CA LEU A 143 -33.54 1.14 22.47
C LEU A 143 -33.29 2.64 22.58
N PHE A 144 -33.03 3.31 21.45
CA PHE A 144 -32.51 4.67 21.43
C PHE A 144 -33.43 5.67 20.73
N GLY A 145 -34.58 5.27 20.18
CA GLY A 145 -35.56 6.20 19.64
C GLY A 145 -36.07 7.20 20.69
N HIS A 146 -36.32 8.44 20.27
CA HIS A 146 -36.91 9.49 21.12
C HIS A 146 -38.37 9.74 20.72
N PRO A 147 -39.29 9.99 21.68
CA PRO A 147 -40.72 10.16 21.38
C PRO A 147 -41.04 11.41 20.52
N GLN A 148 -40.16 12.41 20.50
CA GLN A 148 -40.41 13.69 19.83
C GLN A 148 -39.33 14.15 18.83
N ARG A 149 -38.22 13.42 18.68
CA ARG A 149 -37.05 13.89 17.90
C ARG A 149 -36.41 12.74 17.13
N GLY A 150 -35.92 13.02 15.92
CA GLY A 150 -35.02 12.12 15.21
C GLY A 150 -33.64 12.07 15.85
N ARG A 151 -32.94 10.94 15.70
CA ARG A 151 -31.59 10.70 16.22
C ARG A 151 -30.72 10.05 15.16
N LEU A 152 -29.45 10.46 15.11
CA LEU A 152 -28.39 9.71 14.44
C LEU A 152 -27.63 8.92 15.48
N LEU A 153 -27.50 7.62 15.27
CA LEU A 153 -26.80 6.70 16.16
C LEU A 153 -25.61 6.14 15.40
N LEU A 154 -24.42 6.38 15.93
CA LEU A 154 -23.18 5.81 15.39
C LEU A 154 -22.82 4.60 16.23
N ASN A 155 -22.98 3.41 15.67
CA ASN A 155 -22.52 2.16 16.25
C ASN A 155 -21.06 1.93 15.86
N ILE A 156 -20.22 1.67 16.86
CA ILE A 156 -18.78 1.52 16.67
C ILE A 156 -18.41 0.06 16.97
N GLY A 157 -18.27 -0.75 15.93
CA GLY A 157 -17.77 -2.14 15.98
C GLY A 157 -16.52 -2.31 15.12
N GLY A 158 -16.23 -3.54 14.66
CA GLY A 158 -15.20 -3.76 13.64
C GLY A 158 -15.45 -2.91 12.38
N ILE A 159 -16.71 -2.87 11.93
CA ILE A 159 -17.25 -1.88 11.01
C ILE A 159 -18.20 -0.96 11.80
N ALA A 160 -18.04 0.34 11.65
CA ALA A 160 -18.97 1.33 12.15
C ALA A 160 -20.13 1.54 11.17
N ASN A 161 -21.30 1.85 11.71
CA ASN A 161 -22.47 2.19 10.93
C ASN A 161 -23.23 3.34 11.60
N VAL A 162 -23.94 4.10 10.79
CA VAL A 162 -24.84 5.15 11.26
C VAL A 162 -26.27 4.75 10.97
N THR A 163 -27.12 4.82 11.98
CA THR A 163 -28.57 4.71 11.86
C THR A 163 -29.23 6.07 12.08
N TRP A 164 -30.03 6.52 11.12
CA TRP A 164 -31.05 7.55 11.31
C TRP A 164 -32.32 6.92 11.87
N VAL A 165 -32.72 7.34 13.07
CA VAL A 165 -33.96 6.93 13.75
C VAL A 165 -34.92 8.12 13.80
N PRO A 166 -36.03 8.12 13.05
CA PRO A 166 -36.93 9.26 12.96
C PRO A 166 -37.74 9.53 14.24
N ARG A 167 -38.26 8.49 14.92
CA ARG A 167 -38.98 8.57 16.22
C ARG A 167 -39.01 7.20 16.92
N ARG A 168 -39.18 7.17 18.25
CA ARG A 168 -39.29 5.92 19.02
C ARG A 168 -40.45 5.06 18.51
N GLY A 169 -40.17 3.78 18.24
CA GLY A 169 -41.18 2.81 17.81
C GLY A 169 -41.59 2.92 16.34
N VAL A 170 -41.06 3.88 15.58
CA VAL A 170 -41.34 4.04 14.14
C VAL A 170 -40.19 3.41 13.35
N ILE A 171 -40.42 2.22 12.82
CA ILE A 171 -39.44 1.49 12.00
C ILE A 171 -39.43 2.04 10.56
N GLU A 172 -40.59 2.43 10.03
CA GLU A 172 -40.73 3.02 8.71
C GLU A 172 -39.96 4.35 8.61
N GLY A 173 -38.95 4.40 7.74
CA GLY A 173 -38.09 5.56 7.54
C GLY A 173 -36.78 5.57 8.36
N ALA A 174 -36.49 4.52 9.13
CA ALA A 174 -35.14 4.30 9.64
C ALA A 174 -34.18 3.96 8.49
N LEU A 175 -33.05 4.65 8.43
CA LEU A 175 -32.02 4.43 7.40
C LEU A 175 -30.71 4.09 8.08
N ALA A 176 -30.03 3.05 7.63
CA ALA A 176 -28.71 2.73 8.14
C ALA A 176 -27.75 2.32 7.04
N PHE A 177 -26.50 2.70 7.23
CA PHE A 177 -25.41 2.40 6.31
C PHE A 177 -24.08 2.34 7.05
N ASP A 178 -23.18 1.54 6.52
CA ASP A 178 -21.83 1.41 7.05
C ASP A 178 -21.01 2.67 6.74
N THR A 179 -20.13 3.07 7.67
CA THR A 179 -19.27 4.26 7.54
C THR A 179 -17.77 3.92 7.49
N GLY A 180 -17.43 2.62 7.42
CA GLY A 180 -16.05 2.12 7.41
C GLY A 180 -15.60 1.51 8.75
N PRO A 181 -14.31 1.17 8.93
CA PRO A 181 -13.83 0.47 10.13
C PRO A 181 -14.05 1.28 11.42
N GLY A 182 -14.73 0.70 12.42
CA GLY A 182 -15.04 1.43 13.66
C GLY A 182 -13.83 1.73 14.52
N VAL A 183 -12.75 0.96 14.36
CA VAL A 183 -11.43 1.23 14.95
C VAL A 183 -10.85 2.58 14.54
N ALA A 184 -11.20 3.10 13.36
CA ALA A 184 -10.78 4.42 12.88
C ALA A 184 -11.53 5.58 13.59
N HIS A 185 -12.69 5.33 14.19
CA HIS A 185 -13.48 6.34 14.90
C HIS A 185 -13.14 6.47 16.39
N ALA A 186 -12.47 5.48 16.99
CA ALA A 186 -12.10 5.47 18.40
C ALA A 186 -11.07 6.56 18.81
N PRO A 187 -10.03 6.90 18.02
CA PRO A 187 -9.06 7.94 18.38
C PRO A 187 -9.66 9.34 18.42
N HIS A 188 -10.68 9.62 17.59
CA HIS A 188 -11.28 10.95 17.50
C HIS A 188 -12.14 11.32 18.72
N ARG A 189 -12.77 10.33 19.40
CA ARG A 189 -13.62 10.60 20.58
C ARG A 189 -12.83 10.92 21.85
N ARG A 190 -11.59 10.41 22.00
CA ARG A 190 -10.75 10.73 23.18
C ARG A 190 -10.23 12.17 23.21
N ARG A 191 -10.27 12.90 22.08
CA ARG A 191 -9.80 14.30 22.01
C ARG A 191 -10.89 15.37 22.10
N ARG A 192 -12.18 15.02 22.16
CA ARG A 192 -13.26 16.02 22.01
C ARG A 192 -14.42 16.00 23.02
N ALA A 193 -14.36 15.25 24.12
CA ALA A 193 -15.40 15.29 25.15
C ALA A 193 -14.84 15.65 26.54
N PHE A 194 -15.50 16.61 27.19
CA PHE A 194 -15.23 17.19 28.52
C PHE A 194 -14.16 18.30 28.62
N ARG A 195 -14.39 19.41 27.91
CA ARG A 195 -14.24 20.73 28.56
C ARG A 195 -15.60 21.10 29.17
N PRO A 196 -15.72 21.27 30.50
CA PRO A 196 -16.94 21.82 31.07
C PRO A 196 -17.10 23.24 30.54
N ARG A 197 -18.21 23.49 29.83
CA ARG A 197 -18.60 24.85 29.47
C ARG A 197 -18.79 25.64 30.76
N ARG A 198 -17.97 26.66 30.98
CA ARG A 198 -18.21 27.70 31.99
C ARG A 198 -19.62 28.24 31.77
N ARG A 199 -20.52 27.98 32.73
CA ARG A 199 -21.79 28.70 32.82
C ARG A 199 -21.46 30.17 33.11
N ALA A 200 -21.94 31.06 32.25
CA ALA A 200 -22.07 32.47 32.59
C ALA A 200 -22.95 32.58 33.86
N ARG A 201 -22.45 33.23 34.90
CA ARG A 201 -23.26 33.72 36.01
C ARG A 201 -23.37 35.23 35.86
N ALA A 202 -24.61 35.72 35.86
CA ALA A 202 -24.96 37.09 36.17
C ALA A 202 -24.57 37.41 37.63
N PRO A 203 -24.37 38.70 37.99
CA PRO A 203 -23.76 39.10 39.25
C PRO A 203 -24.79 39.11 40.38
N ARG A 204 -24.36 38.75 41.60
CA ARG A 204 -24.83 39.36 42.85
C ARG A 204 -24.05 38.87 44.06
N GLU A 205 -23.51 39.88 44.76
CA GLU A 205 -23.43 40.09 46.20
C GLU A 205 -22.55 39.19 47.10
N ALA A 206 -21.84 39.91 47.96
CA ALA A 206 -20.93 39.47 49.00
C ALA A 206 -21.67 38.79 50.15
N ASP A 207 -21.02 37.83 50.82
CA ASP A 207 -20.74 38.00 52.26
C ASP A 207 -19.69 36.99 52.75
N GLU A 208 -19.13 37.34 53.90
CA GLU A 208 -17.95 36.83 54.58
C GLU A 208 -18.10 35.48 55.31
N THR A 209 -16.94 35.02 55.81
CA THR A 209 -16.69 34.16 56.99
C THR A 209 -16.56 32.64 56.82
N GLY A 210 -15.58 32.08 57.55
CA GLY A 210 -15.71 30.75 58.15
C GLY A 210 -14.63 29.73 57.81
N ALA A 211 -13.50 29.79 58.52
CA ALA A 211 -12.50 28.73 58.58
C ALA A 211 -13.04 27.43 59.22
N ARG A 212 -12.54 26.26 58.78
CA ARG A 212 -11.80 25.25 59.59
C ARG A 212 -11.78 23.85 58.95
N GLN A 213 -10.56 23.39 58.71
CA GLN A 213 -9.98 22.07 59.01
C GLN A 213 -10.81 20.79 58.82
N ALA A 214 -10.33 19.92 57.92
CA ALA A 214 -10.40 18.47 58.06
C ALA A 214 -8.98 17.92 58.29
N PRO A 215 -8.75 16.98 59.23
CA PRO A 215 -7.43 16.40 59.46
C PRO A 215 -7.12 15.26 58.48
N ARG A 216 -5.80 15.14 58.28
CA ARG A 216 -5.01 14.05 57.70
C ARG A 216 -5.48 12.68 58.23
N GLY A 217 -5.48 11.63 57.44
CA GLY A 217 -4.28 10.97 56.93
C GLY A 217 -4.55 9.48 57.10
N SER A 218 -4.01 8.58 56.29
CA SER A 218 -2.60 8.19 56.35
C SER A 218 -2.57 6.77 55.70
N VAL A 219 -1.53 6.26 55.05
CA VAL A 219 -0.17 6.74 54.83
C VAL A 219 0.56 5.65 53.99
N LEU A 220 1.19 6.09 52.89
CA LEU A 220 2.59 5.79 52.46
C LEU A 220 2.94 4.38 51.96
N ARG A 221 3.96 4.16 51.12
CA ARG A 221 4.98 4.96 50.38
C ARG A 221 5.60 3.96 49.38
N GLY A 222 6.35 4.36 48.35
CA GLY A 222 6.94 5.66 48.09
C GLY A 222 7.68 5.70 46.74
N ALA A 223 7.91 6.94 46.33
CA ALA A 223 8.69 7.39 45.18
C ALA A 223 10.19 7.53 45.58
N PRO A 224 11.10 8.21 44.84
CA PRO A 224 10.94 9.62 44.48
C PRO A 224 11.34 10.01 43.04
N ALA A 225 10.67 11.05 42.55
CA ALA A 225 11.21 12.04 41.64
C ALA A 225 11.29 13.37 42.43
N GLU A 226 12.36 14.14 42.26
CA GLU A 226 12.41 15.55 42.68
C GLU A 226 12.91 16.43 41.53
N GLU A 227 12.14 17.48 41.28
CA GLU A 227 12.51 18.70 40.54
C GLU A 227 13.34 19.61 41.46
N HIS A 228 14.16 20.51 40.90
CA HIS A 228 13.85 21.96 40.92
C HIS A 228 14.91 22.88 40.30
N ARG A 229 14.38 23.92 39.64
CA ARG A 229 14.76 25.35 39.62
C ARG A 229 15.79 25.90 38.60
N ALA A 230 15.26 26.92 37.93
CA ALA A 230 15.97 27.98 37.23
C ALA A 230 16.71 28.92 38.20
N GLY A 231 17.87 29.39 37.76
CA GLY A 231 18.64 30.46 38.39
C GLY A 231 19.59 31.10 37.37
N THR A 232 19.35 32.38 37.09
CA THR A 232 20.22 33.31 36.35
C THR A 232 21.51 33.58 37.11
N LEU A 233 22.66 33.64 36.42
CA LEU A 233 23.81 34.47 36.82
C LEU A 233 24.78 34.68 35.65
N ARG A 234 25.12 35.96 35.44
CA ARG A 234 26.16 36.47 34.55
C ARG A 234 27.54 36.18 35.14
N HIS A 235 28.55 35.91 34.32
CA HIS A 235 29.87 36.54 34.47
C HIS A 235 30.68 36.48 33.17
N ARG A 236 31.24 37.65 32.81
CA ARG A 236 32.26 37.88 31.77
C ARG A 236 33.61 37.30 32.23
N VAL A 237 34.53 37.00 31.29
CA VAL A 237 35.80 37.73 31.04
C VAL A 237 36.78 36.94 30.14
N ARG A 238 37.19 37.62 29.05
CA ARG A 238 38.47 37.65 28.27
C ARG A 238 39.01 36.40 27.54
N GLY A 239 39.32 36.60 26.25
CA GLY A 239 40.27 35.82 25.45
C GLY A 239 41.74 36.13 25.79
N PRO A 240 42.70 35.59 25.01
CA PRO A 240 43.23 36.38 23.89
C PRO A 240 43.57 35.57 22.62
N ALA A 241 43.86 36.33 21.56
CA ALA A 241 44.26 35.93 20.22
C ALA A 241 45.73 35.46 20.10
N ALA A 242 46.03 34.64 19.09
CA ALA A 242 47.20 34.80 18.20
C ALA A 242 47.19 33.80 17.03
N ARG A 243 47.37 34.32 15.81
CA ARG A 243 47.97 33.71 14.59
C ARG A 243 49.32 34.45 14.36
N PRO A 244 50.17 34.16 13.34
CA PRO A 244 50.22 33.08 12.34
C PRO A 244 51.64 32.46 12.16
N GLY A 245 51.77 31.44 11.30
CA GLY A 245 53.07 30.96 10.79
C GLY A 245 52.91 30.15 9.50
N ALA A 246 53.70 30.48 8.48
CA ALA A 246 53.58 30.09 7.07
C ALA A 246 54.50 28.92 6.66
N GLY A 247 54.24 28.36 5.47
CA GLY A 247 55.10 27.44 4.70
C GLY A 247 54.25 26.32 4.10
N GLY A 248 54.16 26.06 2.79
CA GLY A 248 54.97 26.45 1.63
C GLY A 248 55.14 25.18 0.78
N GLY A 249 54.58 25.14 -0.43
CA GLY A 249 54.74 24.02 -1.36
C GLY A 249 53.77 24.03 -2.55
N ARG A 250 54.18 24.67 -3.65
CA ARG A 250 53.57 24.67 -5.00
C ARG A 250 53.82 23.30 -5.68
N VAL A 251 53.12 22.82 -6.71
CA VAL A 251 53.05 23.20 -8.15
C VAL A 251 52.12 22.11 -8.78
N GLY A 252 51.27 22.24 -9.80
CA GLY A 252 50.97 23.26 -10.80
C GLY A 252 50.10 22.65 -11.92
N GLN A 253 49.91 23.44 -12.99
CA GLN A 253 49.15 23.19 -14.24
C GLN A 253 47.65 23.49 -14.19
N ARG A 254 47.04 24.19 -15.16
CA ARG A 254 47.47 25.04 -16.27
C ARG A 254 46.21 25.85 -16.65
N ARG A 255 46.34 27.16 -16.86
CA ARG A 255 45.28 28.01 -17.41
C ARG A 255 45.34 27.99 -18.94
N CYS A 256 44.19 27.96 -19.59
CA CYS A 256 43.97 28.65 -20.86
C CYS A 256 42.68 29.48 -20.76
N ARG A 257 42.88 30.79 -20.87
CA ARG A 257 42.00 31.88 -21.34
C ARG A 257 41.45 31.56 -22.74
N ASP A 258 40.47 32.21 -23.36
CA ASP A 258 39.53 33.34 -23.17
C ASP A 258 38.50 33.16 -24.30
N GLY A 259 37.33 33.83 -24.25
CA GLY A 259 36.54 34.03 -25.47
C GLY A 259 35.07 34.39 -25.29
N ASP A 260 34.79 35.62 -24.84
CA ASP A 260 33.54 36.32 -25.16
C ASP A 260 33.52 36.67 -26.67
N ARG A 261 32.37 36.50 -27.34
CA ARG A 261 31.83 37.48 -28.31
C ARG A 261 30.42 37.13 -28.79
N ALA A 262 29.61 38.18 -28.88
CA ALA A 262 28.28 38.24 -29.48
C ALA A 262 28.36 38.64 -30.97
N ASP A 263 27.35 38.24 -31.75
CA ASP A 263 26.83 38.92 -32.96
C ASP A 263 25.46 38.25 -33.29
N ARG A 264 24.31 38.96 -33.40
CA ARG A 264 23.76 39.65 -34.60
C ARG A 264 23.92 38.78 -35.87
N GLY A 265 22.89 38.32 -36.58
CA GLY A 265 21.67 38.97 -37.06
C GLY A 265 21.72 39.00 -38.60
N ASP A 266 20.66 38.51 -39.27
CA ASP A 266 20.32 38.68 -40.71
C ASP A 266 21.21 37.95 -41.76
N ASP A 267 20.76 37.54 -42.96
CA ASP A 267 19.46 37.37 -43.63
C ASP A 267 19.73 36.72 -45.02
N ARG A 268 18.72 36.11 -45.65
CA ARG A 268 18.52 35.91 -47.13
C ARG A 268 19.36 34.84 -47.88
N ALA A 269 18.88 34.14 -48.92
CA ALA A 269 17.67 34.15 -49.77
C ALA A 269 17.54 32.74 -50.42
N GLY A 270 16.44 32.29 -51.03
CA GLY A 270 15.15 32.84 -51.44
C GLY A 270 14.18 31.67 -51.71
N GLY A 271 12.91 31.81 -52.07
CA GLY A 271 12.13 32.92 -52.62
C GLY A 271 11.15 32.31 -53.63
N GLY A 272 9.85 32.60 -53.51
CA GLY A 272 8.83 32.24 -54.52
C GLY A 272 7.45 31.94 -53.93
N GLY A 273 6.64 32.98 -53.70
CA GLY A 273 5.21 32.84 -53.42
C GLY A 273 4.35 32.72 -54.68
N LEU A 274 3.06 32.45 -54.50
CA LEU A 274 1.91 33.18 -55.08
C LEU A 274 0.58 32.50 -54.66
N ASP A 275 -0.41 33.36 -54.45
CA ASP A 275 -1.77 33.15 -53.91
C ASP A 275 -2.81 32.84 -55.04
N PRO A 276 -4.13 32.98 -54.84
CA PRO A 276 -5.15 31.94 -54.66
C PRO A 276 -6.05 31.72 -55.90
N ARG A 277 -6.93 30.70 -55.84
CA ARG A 277 -8.25 30.69 -56.52
C ARG A 277 -9.05 29.41 -56.17
N GLY A 278 -10.25 29.57 -55.59
CA GLY A 278 -11.37 28.64 -55.85
C GLY A 278 -12.02 28.97 -57.20
N PRO A 279 -13.25 28.48 -57.54
CA PRO A 279 -14.14 27.55 -56.83
C PRO A 279 -14.76 26.44 -57.74
N GLY A 280 -15.57 25.52 -57.17
CA GLY A 280 -16.83 25.17 -57.83
C GLY A 280 -17.44 23.76 -57.68
N ARG A 281 -18.74 23.80 -57.32
CA ARG A 281 -19.90 22.94 -57.69
C ARG A 281 -20.23 21.77 -56.76
N ARG A 282 -21.29 21.89 -55.92
CA ARG A 282 -22.77 21.80 -56.17
C ARG A 282 -23.23 20.34 -56.34
N ALA A 283 -23.94 19.76 -55.38
CA ALA A 283 -25.42 19.75 -55.18
C ALA A 283 -25.92 18.29 -55.40
N ARG A 284 -26.89 17.67 -54.71
CA ARG A 284 -28.17 18.13 -54.13
C ARG A 284 -28.84 16.94 -53.37
N ARG A 285 -29.51 17.23 -52.23
CA ARG A 285 -30.88 16.80 -51.78
C ARG A 285 -31.22 15.28 -51.64
N LEU A 286 -32.06 14.76 -50.73
CA LEU A 286 -33.22 15.27 -49.96
C LEU A 286 -33.70 14.20 -48.92
N GLY A 287 -34.40 14.61 -47.85
CA GLY A 287 -35.32 13.78 -47.03
C GLY A 287 -35.25 14.03 -45.51
N ARG A 288 -35.83 15.11 -44.94
CA ARG A 288 -37.19 15.28 -44.34
C ARG A 288 -37.57 14.35 -43.17
N GLY A 289 -37.40 14.85 -41.94
CA GLY A 289 -38.43 15.31 -40.98
C GLY A 289 -39.66 14.44 -40.71
N GLY A 290 -39.88 14.13 -39.42
CA GLY A 290 -40.98 13.28 -38.90
C GLY A 290 -42.28 14.00 -38.52
N GLU A 291 -43.18 13.20 -37.95
CA GLU A 291 -44.44 13.61 -37.30
C GLU A 291 -44.88 12.51 -36.30
N GLU A 292 -45.72 12.90 -35.34
CA GLU A 292 -45.92 12.31 -34.02
C GLU A 292 -47.30 11.55 -33.92
N PRO A 293 -48.00 11.37 -32.77
CA PRO A 293 -48.39 10.07 -32.17
C PRO A 293 -49.93 9.82 -32.06
N HIS A 294 -50.39 8.66 -31.51
CA HIS A 294 -51.64 8.53 -30.68
C HIS A 294 -51.95 7.08 -30.13
N PRO A 295 -52.96 6.85 -29.21
CA PRO A 295 -52.71 6.37 -27.83
C PRO A 295 -53.62 5.21 -27.26
N GLY A 296 -53.46 4.91 -25.95
CA GLY A 296 -54.51 4.43 -25.00
C GLY A 296 -54.68 2.90 -24.84
N ARG A 297 -55.07 2.26 -23.72
CA ARG A 297 -55.60 2.57 -22.36
C ARG A 297 -55.42 1.28 -21.51
N ALA A 298 -54.91 1.31 -20.27
CA ALA A 298 -55.59 1.36 -18.97
C ALA A 298 -56.42 0.13 -18.51
N ALA A 299 -56.08 -0.43 -17.33
CA ALA A 299 -57.03 -0.89 -16.29
C ALA A 299 -56.35 -1.07 -14.92
N ARG A 300 -57.10 -0.79 -13.84
CA ARG A 300 -56.70 -0.65 -12.43
C ARG A 300 -57.35 -1.72 -11.53
N ARG A 301 -56.87 -1.74 -10.27
CA ARG A 301 -57.51 -2.12 -8.97
C ARG A 301 -57.33 -3.56 -8.51
N ALA A 302 -57.43 -3.93 -7.23
CA ALA A 302 -57.08 -3.39 -5.89
C ALA A 302 -57.51 -4.49 -4.89
N GLY A 303 -56.78 -4.76 -3.80
CA GLY A 303 -57.30 -5.54 -2.66
C GLY A 303 -56.26 -6.31 -1.83
N SER A 304 -56.29 -6.11 -0.51
CA SER A 304 -55.70 -6.92 0.59
C SER A 304 -56.88 -7.35 1.50
N PRO A 305 -56.74 -8.17 2.58
CA PRO A 305 -55.68 -9.11 3.01
C PRO A 305 -56.26 -10.49 3.47
N ALA A 306 -55.44 -11.53 3.70
CA ALA A 306 -55.82 -12.67 4.58
C ALA A 306 -54.65 -13.60 4.94
N ALA A 307 -54.74 -14.18 6.14
CA ALA A 307 -53.74 -14.92 6.89
C ALA A 307 -53.70 -16.44 6.62
N GLY A 308 -52.51 -17.06 6.81
CA GLY A 308 -52.28 -18.47 7.20
C GLY A 308 -52.64 -19.57 6.17
N PRO A 309 -51.87 -20.69 6.13
CA PRO A 309 -52.02 -21.66 7.21
C PRO A 309 -50.70 -22.16 7.83
N ALA A 310 -50.88 -22.67 9.04
CA ALA A 310 -49.89 -23.20 9.94
C ALA A 310 -49.19 -24.48 9.43
N LEU A 311 -47.86 -24.50 9.57
CA LEU A 311 -47.05 -25.72 9.61
C LEU A 311 -47.24 -26.42 10.96
N ARG A 312 -47.54 -27.73 10.97
CA ARG A 312 -47.32 -28.70 12.08
C ARG A 312 -47.47 -30.16 11.57
N PRO A 313 -46.88 -31.17 12.24
CA PRO A 313 -45.54 -31.68 11.94
C PRO A 313 -45.51 -33.21 11.70
N ALA A 314 -44.55 -33.72 10.92
CA ALA A 314 -44.23 -35.14 10.95
C ALA A 314 -42.73 -35.37 10.74
N VAL A 315 -42.06 -35.61 11.86
CA VAL A 315 -40.76 -36.27 11.94
C VAL A 315 -40.88 -37.65 11.31
N LEU A 316 -39.96 -38.01 10.41
CA LEU A 316 -39.64 -39.40 10.13
C LEU A 316 -38.11 -39.57 10.13
N ARG A 317 -37.65 -40.19 11.22
CA ARG A 317 -36.35 -40.84 11.33
C ARG A 317 -36.18 -41.89 10.23
N ARG A 318 -34.94 -42.10 9.78
CA ARG A 318 -34.48 -43.44 9.39
C ARG A 318 -33.22 -43.80 10.15
N GLY A 319 -33.36 -44.84 10.98
CA GLY A 319 -32.26 -45.66 11.48
C GLY A 319 -31.70 -46.54 10.36
N GLY A 320 -30.49 -47.02 10.60
CA GLY A 320 -29.62 -47.63 9.59
C GLY A 320 -29.96 -49.06 9.18
N GLU A 321 -29.24 -49.47 8.14
CA GLU A 321 -28.73 -50.80 7.77
C GLU A 321 -27.94 -50.56 6.47
N GLY A 322 -26.68 -50.98 6.33
CA GLY A 322 -26.34 -52.37 6.04
C GLY A 322 -26.23 -52.53 4.52
N GLY A 323 -25.02 -52.76 4.01
CA GLY A 323 -24.69 -52.59 2.59
C GLY A 323 -25.31 -53.58 1.61
N ALA A 324 -25.36 -53.16 0.35
CA ALA A 324 -25.21 -53.98 -0.85
C ALA A 324 -24.99 -53.03 -2.04
N GLY A 325 -23.99 -53.33 -2.87
CA GLY A 325 -23.40 -52.38 -3.81
C GLY A 325 -24.23 -52.01 -5.04
N LEU A 326 -23.80 -50.93 -5.69
CA LEU A 326 -24.00 -50.71 -7.12
C LEU A 326 -22.63 -50.45 -7.77
N ARG A 327 -22.39 -51.16 -8.87
CA ARG A 327 -21.13 -51.25 -9.62
C ARG A 327 -20.89 -49.98 -10.43
N LEU A 328 -19.65 -49.48 -10.41
CA LEU A 328 -19.12 -48.57 -11.42
C LEU A 328 -18.11 -49.34 -12.28
N LEU A 329 -18.27 -49.20 -13.60
CA LEU A 329 -17.54 -49.90 -14.66
C LEU A 329 -16.04 -49.65 -14.58
N GLY A 330 -15.28 -50.75 -14.52
CA GLY A 330 -13.82 -50.75 -14.52
C GLY A 330 -13.24 -50.59 -15.92
N VAL A 331 -12.16 -49.80 -16.01
CA VAL A 331 -11.23 -49.79 -17.14
C VAL A 331 -9.99 -50.58 -16.70
N SER A 332 -9.71 -51.62 -17.47
CA SER A 332 -8.76 -52.69 -17.19
C SER A 332 -7.30 -52.22 -17.29
N HIS A 333 -6.49 -52.59 -16.29
CA HIS A 333 -5.04 -52.73 -16.42
C HIS A 333 -4.74 -54.11 -16.97
N ASP A 334 -4.03 -54.17 -18.10
CA ASP A 334 -3.54 -55.42 -18.66
C ASP A 334 -2.07 -55.63 -18.29
N ARG A 335 -1.77 -56.81 -17.74
CA ARG A 335 -0.43 -57.27 -17.36
C ARG A 335 0.13 -58.12 -18.49
N GLY A 336 1.17 -57.63 -19.17
CA GLY A 336 2.00 -58.45 -20.07
C GLY A 336 3.11 -59.17 -19.30
N GLN A 337 3.13 -60.50 -19.38
CA GLN A 337 4.19 -61.38 -18.88
C GLN A 337 5.35 -61.50 -19.89
N GLY A 338 6.58 -61.62 -19.34
CA GLY A 338 7.55 -62.66 -19.74
C GLY A 338 8.24 -62.57 -21.10
N GLY A 339 9.50 -62.11 -21.11
CA GLY A 339 10.46 -62.37 -22.20
C GLY A 339 11.91 -62.23 -21.72
N GLN A 340 12.67 -63.32 -21.72
CA GLN A 340 14.10 -63.39 -21.39
C GLN A 340 14.98 -62.66 -22.43
N PRO A 341 16.17 -62.12 -22.07
CA PRO A 341 17.14 -61.62 -23.03
C PRO A 341 18.21 -62.67 -23.39
N PRO A 342 18.77 -62.66 -24.62
CA PRO A 342 19.88 -63.51 -24.98
C PRO A 342 21.22 -62.95 -24.48
N ARG A 343 22.12 -63.89 -24.15
CA ARG A 343 23.53 -63.65 -23.78
C ARG A 343 24.40 -63.40 -25.02
N GLY A 344 25.39 -62.53 -24.90
CA GLY A 344 26.44 -62.35 -25.93
C GLY A 344 27.58 -61.40 -25.52
N HIS A 345 28.70 -62.01 -25.18
CA HIS A 345 30.08 -61.56 -24.85
C HIS A 345 30.64 -60.21 -25.38
N GLY A 346 31.53 -59.59 -24.56
CA GLY A 346 32.65 -58.75 -25.07
C GLY A 346 33.25 -57.71 -24.10
N ARG A 347 34.45 -58.00 -23.56
CA ARG A 347 35.32 -57.24 -22.63
C ARG A 347 35.55 -55.74 -22.96
N SER A 348 35.68 -54.82 -21.98
CA SER A 348 36.98 -54.37 -21.40
C SER A 348 36.79 -53.43 -20.19
N ARG A 349 37.73 -53.48 -19.22
CA ARG A 349 37.79 -52.79 -17.91
C ARG A 349 38.43 -51.39 -17.97
N ALA A 350 37.92 -50.42 -17.19
CA ALA A 350 38.64 -49.34 -16.48
C ALA A 350 37.67 -48.62 -15.48
N PRO A 351 38.13 -47.87 -14.45
CA PRO A 351 37.73 -48.07 -13.05
C PRO A 351 36.51 -47.27 -12.55
N HIS A 352 35.90 -47.79 -11.48
CA HIS A 352 34.85 -47.14 -10.68
C HIS A 352 35.36 -45.90 -9.93
N PRO A 353 34.62 -44.78 -9.94
CA PRO A 353 34.33 -43.98 -8.75
C PRO A 353 33.00 -44.47 -8.12
N GLY A 354 32.94 -44.48 -6.79
CA GLY A 354 31.76 -44.93 -6.03
C GLY A 354 30.50 -44.09 -6.28
N PRO A 355 29.34 -44.51 -5.75
CA PRO A 355 28.07 -43.83 -5.98
C PRO A 355 28.09 -42.48 -5.25
N HIS A 356 28.32 -41.41 -5.99
CA HIS A 356 27.98 -40.08 -5.54
C HIS A 356 26.46 -40.00 -5.37
N HIS A 357 26.02 -39.65 -4.17
CA HIS A 357 24.67 -39.17 -3.92
C HIS A 357 24.37 -38.02 -4.90
N ALA A 358 23.44 -38.25 -5.82
CA ALA A 358 22.85 -37.21 -6.65
C ALA A 358 21.93 -36.35 -5.75
N GLY A 359 22.37 -35.15 -5.41
CA GLY A 359 21.61 -34.18 -4.61
C GLY A 359 22.10 -32.76 -4.89
N VAL A 360 21.41 -32.09 -5.83
CA VAL A 360 21.44 -30.67 -6.24
C VAL A 360 22.81 -30.07 -6.63
N THR A 361 23.02 -29.87 -7.93
CA THR A 361 24.20 -29.22 -8.55
C THR A 361 23.82 -28.00 -9.40
N SER A 362 22.95 -27.11 -8.90
CA SER A 362 22.64 -25.84 -9.58
C SER A 362 23.41 -24.68 -8.96
N SER A 363 24.18 -23.96 -9.79
CA SER A 363 24.91 -22.76 -9.35
C SER A 363 23.97 -21.72 -8.72
N LEU A 364 24.45 -21.05 -7.68
CA LEU A 364 23.73 -19.94 -7.04
C LEU A 364 23.70 -18.67 -7.89
N ALA A 365 24.24 -18.70 -9.11
CA ALA A 365 24.06 -17.63 -10.09
C ALA A 365 22.59 -17.25 -10.30
N ARG A 366 21.66 -18.20 -10.16
CA ARG A 366 20.21 -17.97 -10.25
C ARG A 366 19.67 -16.93 -9.25
N LEU A 367 20.38 -16.68 -8.16
CA LEU A 367 19.96 -15.67 -7.19
C LEU A 367 20.43 -14.26 -7.58
N VAL A 368 21.22 -14.09 -8.64
CA VAL A 368 21.88 -12.82 -8.99
C VAL A 368 21.11 -12.05 -10.06
N PHE A 369 20.94 -10.75 -9.87
CA PHE A 369 20.17 -9.85 -10.76
C PHE A 369 20.97 -8.60 -11.15
N PRO A 370 21.82 -8.67 -12.20
CA PRO A 370 22.58 -7.51 -12.68
C PRO A 370 21.65 -6.42 -13.25
N ALA A 371 22.09 -5.16 -13.19
CA ALA A 371 21.36 -4.04 -13.77
C ALA A 371 21.69 -3.80 -15.25
N LEU A 372 20.67 -3.44 -16.01
CA LEU A 372 20.74 -2.97 -17.39
C LEU A 372 20.24 -1.53 -17.46
N ARG A 373 21.07 -0.61 -17.95
CA ARG A 373 20.73 0.81 -18.00
C ARG A 373 20.60 1.28 -19.45
N TRP A 374 19.53 1.99 -19.75
CA TRP A 374 19.36 2.61 -21.04
C TRP A 374 20.18 3.90 -21.14
N ARG A 375 20.93 4.05 -22.24
CA ARG A 375 21.68 5.27 -22.55
C ARG A 375 21.44 5.69 -24.01
N PRO A 376 20.63 6.73 -24.28
CA PRO A 376 20.33 7.13 -25.65
C PRO A 376 21.59 7.54 -26.41
N SER A 377 22.55 8.18 -25.73
CA SER A 377 23.85 8.56 -26.30
C SER A 377 24.76 7.37 -26.64
N ALA A 378 24.44 6.16 -26.18
CA ALA A 378 25.22 4.93 -26.38
C ALA A 378 24.39 3.83 -27.06
N GLY A 379 23.47 4.19 -27.96
CA GLY A 379 22.65 3.23 -28.70
C GLY A 379 21.59 2.52 -27.85
N GLY A 380 21.13 3.13 -26.75
CA GLY A 380 20.16 2.52 -25.85
C GLY A 380 20.79 1.45 -24.97
N PHE A 381 20.43 0.17 -25.17
CA PHE A 381 20.94 -0.96 -24.40
C PHE A 381 22.13 -1.67 -25.08
N ASP A 382 22.54 -1.27 -26.28
CA ASP A 382 23.58 -1.99 -27.03
C ASP A 382 24.92 -2.06 -26.29
N HIS A 383 25.27 -1.01 -25.55
CA HIS A 383 26.47 -1.00 -24.71
C HIS A 383 26.45 -2.04 -23.57
N GLU A 384 25.28 -2.59 -23.23
CA GLU A 384 25.11 -3.61 -22.20
C GLU A 384 25.23 -5.04 -22.76
N ARG A 385 25.35 -5.22 -24.08
CA ARG A 385 25.32 -6.54 -24.75
C ARG A 385 26.34 -7.52 -24.18
N GLY A 386 27.60 -7.09 -24.02
CA GLY A 386 28.64 -7.95 -23.45
C GLY A 386 28.33 -8.40 -22.01
N LYS A 387 27.68 -7.54 -21.21
CA LYS A 387 27.23 -7.88 -19.86
C LYS A 387 26.07 -8.88 -19.90
N ILE A 388 25.11 -8.67 -20.80
CA ILE A 388 23.96 -9.56 -21.01
C ILE A 388 24.44 -10.97 -21.36
N ASP A 389 25.30 -11.08 -22.37
CA ASP A 389 25.82 -12.37 -22.85
C ASP A 389 26.56 -13.10 -21.72
N ALA A 390 27.44 -12.40 -20.99
CA ALA A 390 28.18 -12.96 -19.87
C ALA A 390 27.28 -13.37 -18.69
N ALA A 391 26.24 -12.60 -18.40
CA ALA A 391 25.31 -12.89 -17.31
C ALA A 391 24.40 -14.07 -17.64
N LEU A 392 23.85 -14.13 -18.86
CA LEU A 392 23.05 -15.25 -19.32
C LEU A 392 23.87 -16.54 -19.38
N ALA A 393 25.12 -16.47 -19.86
CA ALA A 393 26.05 -17.61 -19.86
C ALA A 393 26.37 -18.10 -18.43
N ALA A 394 26.48 -17.19 -17.46
CA ALA A 394 26.63 -17.54 -16.05
C ALA A 394 25.35 -18.12 -15.42
N GLY A 395 24.20 -18.02 -16.09
CA GLY A 395 22.94 -18.55 -15.62
C GLY A 395 22.22 -17.68 -14.59
N VAL A 396 22.36 -16.35 -14.64
CA VAL A 396 21.72 -15.41 -13.70
C VAL A 396 20.19 -15.51 -13.67
N GLY A 397 19.55 -15.25 -12.53
CA GLY A 397 18.08 -15.39 -12.41
C GLY A 397 17.29 -14.40 -13.26
N GLY A 398 17.88 -13.25 -13.55
CA GLY A 398 17.27 -12.23 -14.37
C GLY A 398 17.98 -10.90 -14.23
N PHE A 399 17.25 -9.80 -14.41
CA PHE A 399 17.83 -8.47 -14.53
C PHE A 399 16.93 -7.41 -13.89
N ILE A 400 17.53 -6.29 -13.48
CA ILE A 400 16.80 -5.05 -13.19
C ILE A 400 17.04 -4.04 -14.32
N VAL A 401 15.98 -3.39 -14.80
CA VAL A 401 16.02 -2.46 -15.93
C VAL A 401 15.83 -1.02 -15.44
N PHE A 402 16.65 -0.11 -15.96
CA PHE A 402 16.55 1.33 -15.71
C PHE A 402 16.49 2.13 -17.02
N GLY A 403 15.40 2.88 -17.21
CA GLY A 403 15.19 3.70 -18.41
C GLY A 403 14.86 2.91 -19.67
N GLY A 404 14.44 3.63 -20.72
CA GLY A 404 14.14 3.08 -22.04
C GLY A 404 12.78 3.53 -22.57
N THR A 405 12.54 3.39 -23.86
CA THR A 405 11.19 3.51 -24.45
C THR A 405 10.46 2.17 -24.35
N LEU A 406 9.13 2.18 -24.44
CA LEU A 406 8.31 0.95 -24.48
C LEU A 406 8.86 -0.07 -25.49
N ASP A 407 9.14 0.38 -26.72
CA ASP A 407 9.68 -0.49 -27.77
C ASP A 407 11.05 -1.07 -27.41
N ALA A 408 11.96 -0.25 -26.89
CA ALA A 408 13.31 -0.68 -26.55
C ALA A 408 13.32 -1.69 -25.40
N VAL A 409 12.49 -1.47 -24.37
CA VAL A 409 12.37 -2.38 -23.22
C VAL A 409 11.67 -3.67 -23.64
N THR A 410 10.60 -3.60 -24.44
CA THR A 410 9.91 -4.79 -24.97
C THR A 410 10.85 -5.64 -25.83
N ALA A 411 11.64 -5.00 -26.71
CA ALA A 411 12.63 -5.70 -27.53
C ALA A 411 13.72 -6.34 -26.66
N LEU A 412 14.24 -5.63 -25.66
CA LEU A 412 15.23 -6.14 -24.72
C LEU A 412 14.69 -7.36 -23.97
N THR A 413 13.54 -7.26 -23.32
CA THR A 413 13.01 -8.32 -22.45
C THR A 413 12.63 -9.58 -23.24
N ARG A 414 12.16 -9.42 -24.49
CA ARG A 414 11.95 -10.52 -25.42
C ARG A 414 13.27 -11.20 -25.79
N GLU A 415 14.31 -10.41 -26.10
CA GLU A 415 15.63 -10.93 -26.43
C GLU A 415 16.25 -11.70 -25.26
N LEU A 416 16.18 -11.15 -24.04
CA LEU A 416 16.69 -11.80 -22.83
C LEU A 416 16.07 -13.18 -22.62
N ARG A 417 14.74 -13.29 -22.71
CA ARG A 417 14.04 -14.59 -22.56
C ARG A 417 14.39 -15.56 -23.69
N ARG A 418 14.47 -15.07 -24.93
CA ARG A 418 14.85 -15.89 -26.09
C ARG A 418 16.24 -16.47 -25.94
N GLN A 419 17.22 -15.65 -25.57
CA GLN A 419 18.61 -16.09 -25.37
C GLN A 419 18.75 -17.02 -24.16
N ALA A 420 18.03 -16.74 -23.07
CA ALA A 420 18.09 -17.57 -21.87
C ALA A 420 17.47 -18.96 -22.07
N GLY A 421 16.47 -19.10 -22.94
CA GLY A 421 15.76 -20.35 -23.20
C GLY A 421 14.95 -20.87 -22.00
N ARG A 422 14.64 -20.00 -21.03
CA ARG A 422 13.95 -20.32 -19.78
C ARG A 422 13.27 -19.09 -19.17
N PRO A 423 12.37 -19.27 -18.20
CA PRO A 423 11.82 -18.18 -17.40
C PRO A 423 12.89 -17.27 -16.77
N LEU A 424 12.63 -15.96 -16.82
CA LEU A 424 13.44 -14.91 -16.17
C LEU A 424 12.54 -13.96 -15.39
N LEU A 425 13.02 -13.52 -14.23
CA LEU A 425 12.44 -12.38 -13.53
C LEU A 425 13.14 -11.10 -13.99
N VAL A 426 12.39 -10.19 -14.60
CA VAL A 426 12.85 -8.86 -15.03
C VAL A 426 12.17 -7.82 -14.15
N GLY A 427 13.00 -7.11 -13.37
CA GLY A 427 12.56 -6.16 -12.35
C GLY A 427 12.72 -4.69 -12.74
N ALA A 428 11.92 -3.82 -12.14
CA ALA A 428 12.07 -2.36 -12.23
C ALA A 428 11.46 -1.63 -11.01
N ASP A 429 12.02 -0.45 -10.67
CA ASP A 429 11.44 0.44 -9.66
C ASP A 429 10.29 1.26 -10.24
N LEU A 430 9.06 0.80 -9.97
CA LEU A 430 7.80 1.36 -10.53
C LEU A 430 6.87 1.89 -9.42
N GLU A 431 7.41 2.67 -8.48
CA GLU A 431 6.68 3.24 -7.34
C GLU A 431 5.59 4.26 -7.77
N ARG A 432 5.68 4.78 -9.00
CA ARG A 432 4.79 5.81 -9.57
C ARG A 432 4.30 5.44 -10.96
N GLY A 433 3.99 4.17 -11.16
CA GLY A 433 3.61 3.62 -12.46
C GLY A 433 4.81 3.26 -13.33
N ALA A 434 4.53 2.58 -14.44
CA ALA A 434 5.57 2.03 -15.31
C ALA A 434 6.38 3.12 -16.05
N ALA A 435 5.78 4.31 -16.24
CA ALA A 435 6.46 5.47 -16.81
C ALA A 435 7.65 5.97 -16.00
N GLN A 436 7.77 5.57 -14.73
CA GLN A 436 8.94 5.88 -13.91
C GLN A 436 10.24 5.37 -14.54
N GLN A 437 10.17 4.26 -15.29
CA GLN A 437 11.33 3.68 -15.97
C GLN A 437 11.16 3.59 -17.49
N VAL A 438 9.93 3.49 -17.99
CA VAL A 438 9.66 3.19 -19.40
C VAL A 438 8.87 4.33 -20.05
N VAL A 439 9.54 5.11 -20.90
CA VAL A 439 8.94 6.22 -21.63
C VAL A 439 7.85 5.71 -22.58
N GLY A 440 6.68 6.35 -22.55
CA GLY A 440 5.51 6.00 -23.35
C GLY A 440 4.39 5.30 -22.55
N LEU A 441 4.64 4.98 -21.29
CA LEU A 441 3.64 4.43 -20.36
C LEU A 441 3.03 5.51 -19.47
N THR A 442 2.10 5.12 -18.60
CA THR A 442 1.35 6.05 -17.73
C THR A 442 2.14 6.42 -16.48
N GLU A 443 2.30 7.72 -16.24
CA GLU A 443 2.75 8.26 -14.95
C GLU A 443 1.61 8.21 -13.94
N LEU A 444 1.88 7.74 -12.72
CA LEU A 444 0.93 7.76 -11.61
C LEU A 444 1.40 8.71 -10.51
N THR A 445 0.48 9.21 -9.69
CA THR A 445 0.81 10.10 -8.56
C THR A 445 1.76 9.43 -7.57
N PRO A 446 2.63 10.20 -6.88
CA PRO A 446 3.51 9.63 -5.85
C PRO A 446 2.72 8.97 -4.71
N PRO A 447 3.23 7.92 -4.05
CA PRO A 447 2.53 7.24 -2.95
C PRO A 447 2.03 8.18 -1.85
N ALA A 448 2.76 9.24 -1.51
CA ALA A 448 2.31 10.20 -0.50
C ALA A 448 1.05 10.97 -0.91
N ALA A 449 0.86 11.22 -2.22
CA ALA A 449 -0.37 11.83 -2.72
C ALA A 449 -1.56 10.87 -2.62
N LEU A 450 -1.37 9.59 -2.96
CA LEU A 450 -2.39 8.54 -2.80
C LEU A 450 -2.75 8.37 -1.32
N GLY A 451 -1.75 8.32 -0.45
CA GLY A 451 -1.91 8.26 0.99
C GLY A 451 -2.65 9.47 1.59
N HIS A 452 -2.37 10.67 1.09
CA HIS A 452 -3.08 11.88 1.47
C HIS A 452 -4.56 11.84 1.07
N GLN A 453 -4.87 11.33 -0.13
CA GLN A 453 -6.24 11.18 -0.61
C GLN A 453 -6.99 10.10 0.17
N GLY A 454 -6.32 9.01 0.54
CA GLY A 454 -6.93 7.92 1.29
C GLY A 454 -7.94 7.11 0.48
N ASP A 455 -7.87 7.17 -0.85
CA ASP A 455 -8.75 6.45 -1.77
C ASP A 455 -8.11 5.08 -2.10
N LEU A 456 -8.62 4.04 -1.45
CA LEU A 456 -8.13 2.67 -1.59
C LEU A 456 -8.47 2.08 -2.96
N GLU A 457 -9.61 2.45 -3.55
CA GLU A 457 -10.00 1.97 -4.89
C GLU A 457 -9.09 2.57 -5.96
N ALA A 458 -8.80 3.88 -5.84
CA ALA A 458 -7.82 4.52 -6.71
C ALA A 458 -6.43 3.90 -6.58
N THR A 459 -6.00 3.58 -5.36
CA THR A 459 -4.68 2.97 -5.11
C THR A 459 -4.63 1.54 -5.65
N HIS A 460 -5.72 0.78 -5.53
CA HIS A 460 -5.87 -0.52 -6.19
C HIS A 460 -5.71 -0.39 -7.71
N ALA A 461 -6.43 0.56 -8.33
CA ALA A 461 -6.35 0.82 -9.76
C ALA A 461 -4.94 1.24 -10.21
N CYS A 462 -4.21 2.02 -9.39
CA CYS A 462 -2.79 2.30 -9.64
C CYS A 462 -1.92 1.03 -9.66
N GLY A 463 -2.19 0.07 -8.76
CA GLY A 463 -1.55 -1.24 -8.76
C GLY A 463 -1.83 -2.03 -10.05
N ILE A 464 -3.09 -2.02 -10.52
CA ILE A 464 -3.51 -2.64 -11.79
C ILE A 464 -2.74 -2.02 -12.96
N ILE A 465 -2.82 -0.69 -13.12
CA ILE A 465 -2.17 0.05 -14.22
C ILE A 465 -0.67 -0.24 -14.24
N THR A 466 -0.02 -0.20 -13.07
CA THR A 466 1.41 -0.49 -12.94
C THR A 466 1.73 -1.90 -13.45
N ALA A 467 0.94 -2.91 -13.07
CA ALA A 467 1.18 -4.28 -13.48
C ALA A 467 0.90 -4.51 -14.96
N THR A 468 -0.27 -4.10 -15.46
CA THR A 468 -0.65 -4.32 -16.86
C THR A 468 0.36 -3.68 -17.82
N GLU A 469 0.82 -2.46 -17.51
CA GLU A 469 1.78 -1.75 -18.34
C GLU A 469 3.21 -2.29 -18.20
N ALA A 470 3.63 -2.69 -16.98
CA ALA A 470 4.90 -3.38 -16.79
C ALA A 470 4.96 -4.69 -17.60
N ARG A 471 3.87 -5.48 -17.56
CA ARG A 471 3.73 -6.73 -18.31
C ARG A 471 3.77 -6.49 -19.82
N ALA A 472 3.14 -5.43 -20.31
CA ALA A 472 3.22 -5.03 -21.72
C ALA A 472 4.65 -4.73 -22.18
N ALA A 473 5.50 -4.18 -21.31
CA ALA A 473 6.93 -3.98 -21.56
C ALA A 473 7.80 -5.24 -21.32
N GLY A 474 7.20 -6.34 -20.86
CA GLY A 474 7.89 -7.59 -20.52
C GLY A 474 8.59 -7.59 -19.16
N ILE A 475 8.27 -6.63 -18.29
CA ILE A 475 8.70 -6.56 -16.88
C ILE A 475 7.67 -7.33 -16.04
N ASN A 476 8.12 -8.27 -15.22
CA ASN A 476 7.24 -9.12 -14.41
C ASN A 476 7.52 -9.05 -12.90
N TRP A 477 8.51 -8.27 -12.47
CA TRP A 477 8.78 -7.97 -11.07
C TRP A 477 8.77 -6.47 -10.82
N VAL A 478 7.81 -5.99 -10.04
CA VAL A 478 7.64 -4.56 -9.74
C VAL A 478 8.12 -4.29 -8.32
N PHE A 479 9.18 -3.50 -8.15
CA PHE A 479 9.74 -3.19 -6.84
C PHE A 479 8.90 -2.13 -6.11
N THR A 480 7.67 -2.48 -5.77
CA THR A 480 6.63 -1.63 -5.14
C THR A 480 5.56 -2.54 -4.53
N PRO A 481 4.87 -2.19 -3.42
CA PRO A 481 4.81 -0.89 -2.75
C PRO A 481 5.92 -0.61 -1.72
N VAL A 482 6.18 0.68 -1.52
CA VAL A 482 6.95 1.17 -0.36
C VAL A 482 6.07 1.10 0.89
N CYS A 483 6.51 0.30 1.86
CA CYS A 483 5.89 0.06 3.17
C CYS A 483 6.51 0.91 4.28
N ASP A 484 7.56 1.68 3.99
CA ASP A 484 8.19 2.57 4.97
C ASP A 484 7.21 3.64 5.48
N LEU A 485 7.28 3.96 6.77
CA LEU A 485 6.49 5.02 7.39
C LEU A 485 7.19 6.37 7.30
N ASP A 486 6.45 7.42 6.95
CA ASP A 486 6.97 8.79 6.91
C ASP A 486 6.95 9.48 8.30
N ILE A 487 7.61 8.86 9.28
CA ILE A 487 7.55 9.26 10.70
C ILE A 487 8.74 10.09 11.18
N GLU A 488 9.91 10.00 10.54
CA GLU A 488 11.09 10.83 10.84
C GLU A 488 11.16 12.02 9.86
N PRO A 489 10.91 13.27 10.29
CA PRO A 489 10.96 14.44 9.41
C PRO A 489 12.31 14.68 8.74
N LYS A 490 13.41 14.21 9.36
CA LYS A 490 14.78 14.30 8.84
C LYS A 490 15.18 13.14 7.95
N ASN A 491 14.25 12.24 7.62
CA ASN A 491 14.50 11.19 6.66
C ASN A 491 14.77 11.77 5.25
N PRO A 492 15.95 11.52 4.65
CA PRO A 492 16.32 12.11 3.37
C PRO A 492 15.75 11.37 2.16
N ILE A 493 15.18 10.17 2.33
CA ILE A 493 14.94 9.24 1.22
C ILE A 493 13.52 8.70 1.13
N VAL A 494 12.74 8.62 2.22
CA VAL A 494 11.37 8.07 2.22
C VAL A 494 10.37 9.13 1.72
N GLN A 495 10.05 10.14 2.54
CA GLN A 495 9.22 11.31 2.16
C GLN A 495 8.04 10.96 1.23
N THR A 496 8.04 11.50 0.00
CA THR A 496 6.95 11.37 -0.99
C THR A 496 6.77 9.95 -1.53
N ARG A 497 7.69 9.03 -1.24
CA ARG A 497 7.63 7.61 -1.62
C ARG A 497 6.80 6.77 -0.64
N SER A 498 6.54 7.26 0.57
CA SER A 498 5.67 6.57 1.53
C SER A 498 4.21 7.00 1.36
N PHE A 499 3.27 6.10 1.64
CA PHE A 499 1.85 6.44 1.76
C PHE A 499 1.53 7.30 3.00
N GLY A 500 2.48 7.53 3.91
CA GLY A 500 2.33 8.45 5.04
C GLY A 500 2.88 7.91 6.36
N ALA A 501 2.44 8.52 7.46
CA ALA A 501 2.99 8.25 8.79
C ALA A 501 2.13 7.30 9.65
N ASP A 502 0.88 7.03 9.26
CA ASP A 502 -0.03 6.17 10.02
C ASP A 502 0.13 4.70 9.61
N PRO A 503 0.57 3.80 10.50
CA PRO A 503 0.90 2.43 10.11
C PRO A 503 -0.28 1.64 9.53
N THR A 504 -1.50 1.88 10.03
CA THR A 504 -2.69 1.17 9.56
C THR A 504 -3.03 1.61 8.13
N ARG A 505 -3.08 2.93 7.88
CA ARG A 505 -3.38 3.47 6.55
C ARG A 505 -2.32 3.10 5.52
N VAL A 506 -1.04 3.13 5.90
CA VAL A 506 0.04 2.71 5.01
C VAL A 506 -0.10 1.23 4.67
N GLY A 507 -0.44 0.38 5.65
CA GLY A 507 -0.71 -1.04 5.41
C GLY A 507 -1.92 -1.30 4.51
N GLU A 508 -3.02 -0.56 4.68
CA GLU A 508 -4.20 -0.65 3.81
C GLU A 508 -3.87 -0.31 2.36
N GLN A 509 -3.16 0.81 2.15
CA GLN A 509 -2.73 1.26 0.82
C GLN A 509 -1.76 0.27 0.16
N ALA A 510 -0.76 -0.20 0.91
CA ALA A 510 0.19 -1.17 0.41
C ALA A 510 -0.50 -2.51 0.06
N ALA A 511 -1.46 -2.96 0.87
CA ALA A 511 -2.19 -4.20 0.62
C ALA A 511 -3.06 -4.15 -0.65
N VAL A 512 -3.77 -3.05 -0.90
CA VAL A 512 -4.54 -2.90 -2.16
C VAL A 512 -3.61 -2.75 -3.37
N TRP A 513 -2.46 -2.08 -3.22
CA TRP A 513 -1.48 -2.01 -4.30
C TRP A 513 -0.96 -3.40 -4.67
N VAL A 514 -0.59 -4.22 -3.68
CA VAL A 514 -0.14 -5.61 -3.87
C VAL A 514 -1.19 -6.43 -4.64
N ARG A 515 -2.45 -6.37 -4.22
CA ARG A 515 -3.55 -7.08 -4.90
C ARG A 515 -3.67 -6.66 -6.36
N GLY A 516 -3.73 -5.35 -6.61
CA GLY A 516 -3.83 -4.80 -7.96
C GLY A 516 -2.69 -5.27 -8.87
N CYS A 517 -1.46 -5.31 -8.35
CA CYS A 517 -0.32 -5.78 -9.13
C CYS A 517 -0.36 -7.29 -9.42
N GLN A 518 -0.62 -8.08 -8.38
CA GLN A 518 -0.50 -9.54 -8.44
C GLN A 518 -1.63 -10.20 -9.22
N GLU A 519 -2.86 -9.71 -9.08
CA GLU A 519 -4.02 -10.17 -9.85
C GLU A 519 -3.83 -9.93 -11.36
N HIS A 520 -3.00 -8.95 -11.73
CA HIS A 520 -2.69 -8.58 -13.11
C HIS A 520 -1.29 -9.02 -13.54
N GLY A 521 -0.76 -10.05 -12.87
CA GLY A 521 0.39 -10.83 -13.34
C GLY A 521 1.77 -10.24 -13.03
N ALA A 522 1.88 -9.21 -12.19
CA ALA A 522 3.18 -8.67 -11.77
C ALA A 522 3.54 -9.04 -10.32
N LEU A 523 4.76 -9.53 -10.12
CA LEU A 523 5.31 -9.89 -8.82
C LEU A 523 5.57 -8.60 -8.02
N ALA A 524 4.75 -8.32 -7.01
CA ALA A 524 4.88 -7.15 -6.15
C ALA A 524 5.97 -7.34 -5.07
N CYS A 525 6.53 -6.23 -4.59
CA CYS A 525 7.62 -6.22 -3.62
C CYS A 525 7.42 -5.18 -2.51
N ALA A 526 7.13 -5.65 -1.30
CA ALA A 526 7.05 -4.79 -0.12
C ALA A 526 8.45 -4.34 0.33
N LYS A 527 8.70 -3.04 0.49
CA LYS A 527 10.03 -2.51 0.80
C LYS A 527 10.04 -1.28 1.74
N HIS A 528 11.05 -1.04 2.56
CA HIS A 528 12.32 -1.79 2.70
C HIS A 528 12.35 -2.41 4.10
N TYR A 529 12.13 -3.71 4.21
CA TYR A 529 11.98 -4.42 5.48
C TYR A 529 13.24 -4.31 6.36
N PRO A 530 13.11 -4.11 7.69
CA PRO A 530 11.89 -3.96 8.49
C PRO A 530 11.34 -2.52 8.58
N GLY A 531 11.85 -1.59 7.77
CA GLY A 531 11.34 -0.22 7.66
C GLY A 531 12.46 0.82 7.63
N HIS A 532 12.52 1.61 6.57
CA HIS A 532 13.49 2.71 6.40
C HIS A 532 13.02 4.04 7.02
N GLY A 533 11.76 4.09 7.47
CA GLY A 533 11.06 5.32 7.88
C GLY A 533 11.75 6.16 8.95
N ARG A 534 12.54 5.54 9.83
CA ARG A 534 13.21 6.17 10.99
C ARG A 534 14.65 6.61 10.74
N THR A 535 15.18 6.41 9.54
CA THR A 535 16.57 6.79 9.26
C THR A 535 16.71 8.30 9.14
N THR A 536 17.86 8.82 9.56
CA THR A 536 18.28 10.23 9.38
C THR A 536 19.45 10.36 8.40
N GLN A 537 19.96 9.23 7.92
CA GLN A 537 21.09 9.12 7.00
C GLN A 537 20.66 8.34 5.77
N ASP A 538 21.25 8.67 4.62
CA ASP A 538 20.96 8.02 3.35
C ASP A 538 21.76 6.71 3.22
N SER A 539 21.07 5.58 3.06
CA SER A 539 21.70 4.25 2.89
C SER A 539 22.54 4.12 1.62
N HIS A 540 22.37 5.03 0.66
CA HIS A 540 23.21 5.10 -0.52
C HIS A 540 24.60 5.67 -0.23
N GLN A 541 24.76 6.42 0.87
CA GLN A 541 26.01 7.09 1.26
C GLN A 541 26.72 6.43 2.44
N THR A 542 25.99 5.70 3.29
CA THR A 542 26.51 5.08 4.52
C THR A 542 25.58 3.94 4.95
N LEU A 543 25.89 3.27 6.07
CA LEU A 543 24.98 2.35 6.76
C LEU A 543 24.17 3.11 7.83
N PRO A 544 22.88 3.40 7.62
CA PRO A 544 22.05 4.06 8.62
C PRO A 544 21.79 3.13 9.81
N ARG A 545 21.59 3.73 10.99
CA ARG A 545 21.26 3.02 12.23
C ARG A 545 19.95 3.55 12.78
N VAL A 546 19.04 2.63 13.11
CA VAL A 546 17.78 2.92 13.80
C VAL A 546 17.88 2.40 15.22
N THR A 547 17.82 3.29 16.21
CA THR A 547 17.97 2.97 17.64
C THR A 547 16.64 2.86 18.38
N ALA A 548 15.53 2.80 17.65
CA ALA A 548 14.22 2.58 18.25
C ALA A 548 14.14 1.17 18.85
N PRO A 549 13.40 0.96 19.95
CA PRO A 549 13.29 -0.35 20.57
C PRO A 549 12.70 -1.40 19.63
N ALA A 550 13.18 -2.65 19.70
CA ALA A 550 12.70 -3.73 18.84
C ALA A 550 11.18 -3.91 18.92
N ALA A 551 10.61 -3.91 20.13
CA ALA A 551 9.16 -4.00 20.33
C ALA A 551 8.37 -2.83 19.74
N GLU A 552 8.99 -1.64 19.59
CA GLU A 552 8.36 -0.52 18.89
C GLU A 552 8.36 -0.74 17.38
N LEU A 553 9.49 -1.21 16.83
CA LEU A 553 9.61 -1.52 15.40
C LEU A 553 8.61 -2.61 15.00
N GLU A 554 8.53 -3.69 15.78
CA GLU A 554 7.57 -4.77 15.56
C GLU A 554 6.12 -4.26 15.58
N ARG A 555 5.76 -3.41 16.55
CA ARG A 555 4.39 -2.92 16.69
C ARG A 555 4.00 -1.85 15.66
N VAL A 556 4.95 -1.05 15.18
CA VAL A 556 4.69 0.16 14.38
C VAL A 556 5.18 -0.02 12.96
N ASP A 557 6.47 -0.22 12.78
CA ASP A 557 7.15 -0.21 11.48
C ASP A 557 6.84 -1.48 10.67
N LEU A 558 6.58 -2.62 11.32
CA LEU A 558 6.18 -3.85 10.63
C LEU A 558 4.71 -3.89 10.19
N ALA A 559 3.84 -3.06 10.75
CA ALA A 559 2.40 -3.15 10.48
C ALA A 559 2.03 -3.11 8.98
N PRO A 560 2.68 -2.29 8.12
CA PRO A 560 2.47 -2.36 6.68
C PRO A 560 2.98 -3.66 6.03
N PHE A 561 4.09 -4.21 6.50
CA PHE A 561 4.61 -5.48 6.01
C PHE A 561 3.66 -6.64 6.35
N GLU A 562 3.14 -6.68 7.58
CA GLU A 562 2.12 -7.66 7.94
C GLU A 562 0.86 -7.56 7.07
N ALA A 563 0.43 -6.34 6.74
CA ALA A 563 -0.72 -6.11 5.88
C ALA A 563 -0.48 -6.63 4.45
N THR A 564 0.72 -6.42 3.90
CA THR A 564 1.08 -6.94 2.58
C THR A 564 1.26 -8.46 2.57
N ILE A 565 1.80 -9.05 3.64
CA ILE A 565 1.89 -10.51 3.81
C ILE A 565 0.50 -11.14 3.87
N ARG A 566 -0.45 -10.54 4.61
CA ARG A 566 -1.87 -10.95 4.60
C ARG A 566 -2.52 -10.81 3.21
N ALA A 567 -2.06 -9.84 2.41
CA ALA A 567 -2.43 -9.69 1.01
C ALA A 567 -1.64 -10.61 0.06
N ALA A 568 -0.89 -11.57 0.60
CA ALA A 568 -0.08 -12.55 -0.13
C ALA A 568 0.98 -11.92 -1.05
N VAL A 569 1.65 -10.85 -0.61
CA VAL A 569 2.77 -10.26 -1.36
C VAL A 569 3.82 -11.32 -1.71
N ALA A 570 4.31 -11.31 -2.95
CA ALA A 570 5.17 -12.35 -3.48
C ALA A 570 6.66 -12.12 -3.20
N SER A 571 7.07 -10.87 -2.94
CA SER A 571 8.43 -10.57 -2.50
C SER A 571 8.50 -9.47 -1.43
N VAL A 572 9.57 -9.51 -0.65
CA VAL A 572 9.94 -8.49 0.34
C VAL A 572 11.38 -8.08 0.10
N MET A 573 11.65 -6.78 -0.02
CA MET A 573 13.01 -6.26 -0.14
C MET A 573 13.53 -5.85 1.23
N SER A 574 14.69 -6.37 1.61
CA SER A 574 15.35 -6.06 2.88
C SER A 574 16.30 -4.86 2.74
N ALA A 575 16.27 -3.97 3.74
CA ALA A 575 17.03 -2.72 3.75
C ALA A 575 18.49 -2.91 4.17
N PHE A 576 19.38 -2.09 3.59
CA PHE A 576 20.72 -1.88 4.14
C PHE A 576 20.71 -0.85 5.29
N VAL A 577 20.04 -1.20 6.39
CA VAL A 577 19.89 -0.41 7.62
C VAL A 577 20.12 -1.32 8.82
N ALA A 578 20.84 -0.84 9.84
CA ALA A 578 21.10 -1.59 11.06
C ALA A 578 20.12 -1.22 12.20
N TYR A 579 19.73 -2.21 13.00
CA TYR A 579 18.76 -2.07 14.09
C TYR A 579 19.34 -2.66 15.39
N PRO A 580 20.27 -1.97 16.08
CA PRO A 580 21.08 -2.56 17.16
C PRO A 580 20.28 -3.08 18.37
N ASP A 581 19.10 -2.53 18.63
CA ASP A 581 18.22 -3.00 19.71
C ASP A 581 17.55 -4.35 19.37
N TRP A 582 17.37 -4.64 18.07
CA TRP A 582 16.80 -5.90 17.58
C TRP A 582 17.90 -6.93 17.28
N ASP A 583 18.95 -6.52 16.57
CA ASP A 583 20.14 -7.35 16.32
C ASP A 583 21.40 -6.63 16.86
N PRO A 584 21.91 -7.05 18.04
CA PRO A 584 23.11 -6.48 18.65
C PRO A 584 24.39 -6.56 17.81
N SER A 585 24.43 -7.41 16.76
CA SER A 585 25.57 -7.43 15.82
C SER A 585 25.75 -6.10 15.09
N GLY A 586 24.70 -5.28 15.01
CA GLY A 586 24.72 -3.99 14.35
C GLY A 586 24.92 -4.08 12.83
N ARG A 587 24.72 -5.26 12.25
CA ARG A 587 24.73 -5.48 10.80
C ARG A 587 23.44 -4.95 10.18
N ALA A 588 23.46 -4.73 8.86
CA ALA A 588 22.25 -4.40 8.12
C ALA A 588 21.22 -5.54 8.21
N ALA A 589 19.93 -5.21 8.15
CA ALA A 589 18.83 -6.19 8.16
C ALA A 589 19.01 -7.28 7.11
N SER A 590 19.50 -6.93 5.91
CA SER A 590 19.78 -7.89 4.83
C SER A 590 20.87 -8.91 5.15
N PHE A 591 21.63 -8.73 6.23
CA PHE A 591 22.67 -9.67 6.70
C PHE A 591 22.35 -10.26 8.08
N SER A 592 21.15 -10.02 8.60
CA SER A 592 20.72 -10.43 9.94
C SER A 592 19.77 -11.63 9.84
N SER A 593 20.25 -12.81 10.26
CA SER A 593 19.40 -13.99 10.36
C SER A 593 18.32 -13.85 11.44
N VAL A 594 18.50 -12.96 12.42
CA VAL A 594 17.49 -12.67 13.45
C VAL A 594 16.33 -11.89 12.85
N ILE A 595 16.61 -10.81 12.12
CA ILE A 595 15.59 -9.94 11.54
C ILE A 595 14.89 -10.63 10.36
N LEU A 596 15.64 -11.30 9.49
CA LEU A 596 15.07 -12.10 8.38
C LEU A 596 14.39 -13.37 8.90
N GLY A 597 14.89 -13.97 9.98
CA GLY A 597 14.23 -15.08 10.67
C GLY A 597 12.86 -14.66 11.20
N HIS A 598 12.72 -13.48 11.80
CA HIS A 598 11.41 -12.96 12.21
C HIS A 598 10.44 -12.85 11.02
N LEU A 599 10.91 -12.39 9.85
CA LEU A 599 10.08 -12.33 8.63
C LEU A 599 9.60 -13.72 8.22
N ARG A 600 10.49 -14.72 8.25
CA ARG A 600 10.18 -16.10 7.86
C ARG A 600 9.29 -16.82 8.87
N ASP A 601 9.65 -16.75 10.13
CA ASP A 601 9.13 -17.62 11.19
C ASP A 601 7.95 -16.96 11.90
N SER A 602 8.08 -15.70 12.31
CA SER A 602 7.04 -14.98 13.06
C SER A 602 5.95 -14.43 12.14
N LEU A 603 6.33 -13.87 10.98
CA LEU A 603 5.38 -13.33 10.00
C LEU A 603 4.95 -14.36 8.95
N ASN A 604 5.50 -15.58 8.99
CA ASN A 604 5.17 -16.69 8.09
C ASN A 604 5.31 -16.32 6.59
N PHE A 605 6.35 -15.57 6.23
CA PHE A 605 6.55 -15.12 4.86
C PHE A 605 7.22 -16.20 3.98
N GLY A 606 6.44 -16.76 3.04
CA GLY A 606 6.91 -17.80 2.12
C GLY A 606 7.50 -17.33 0.79
N GLY A 607 7.39 -16.04 0.45
CA GLY A 607 7.82 -15.49 -0.85
C GLY A 607 9.33 -15.24 -0.98
N LEU A 608 9.73 -14.49 -2.01
CA LEU A 608 11.13 -14.12 -2.21
C LEU A 608 11.58 -13.03 -1.25
N VAL A 609 12.70 -13.23 -0.56
CA VAL A 609 13.41 -12.14 0.12
C VAL A 609 14.52 -11.64 -0.80
N VAL A 610 14.44 -10.40 -1.24
CA VAL A 610 15.44 -9.77 -2.12
C VAL A 610 16.24 -8.73 -1.34
N THR A 611 17.53 -8.60 -1.61
CA THR A 611 18.31 -7.46 -1.08
C THR A 611 17.89 -6.17 -1.75
N ASP A 612 18.05 -5.03 -1.07
CA ASP A 612 18.22 -3.75 -1.78
C ASP A 612 19.48 -3.79 -2.68
N ALA A 613 19.74 -2.73 -3.45
CA ALA A 613 20.82 -2.71 -4.44
C ALA A 613 22.22 -2.84 -3.81
N LEU A 614 22.97 -3.88 -4.18
CA LEU A 614 24.29 -4.19 -3.63
C LEU A 614 25.38 -3.15 -3.96
N ILE A 615 25.13 -2.24 -4.91
CA ILE A 615 26.00 -1.06 -5.16
C ILE A 615 25.93 0.00 -4.06
N MET A 616 24.98 -0.07 -3.13
CA MET A 616 24.80 0.93 -2.09
C MET A 616 25.91 0.84 -1.05
N ALA A 617 26.37 2.01 -0.57
CA ALA A 617 27.41 2.07 0.46
C ALA A 617 27.02 1.31 1.75
N GLY A 618 25.73 1.26 2.10
CA GLY A 618 25.24 0.46 3.22
C GLY A 618 25.50 -1.06 3.07
N ALA A 619 25.52 -1.58 1.83
CA ALA A 619 25.82 -2.99 1.55
C ALA A 619 27.30 -3.31 1.76
N SER A 620 28.18 -2.41 1.29
CA SER A 620 29.62 -2.59 1.31
C SER A 620 30.34 -1.91 2.49
N ALA A 621 29.58 -1.41 3.48
CA ALA A 621 30.12 -0.60 4.58
C ALA A 621 31.15 -1.34 5.44
N VAL A 622 30.98 -2.66 5.57
CA VAL A 622 31.80 -3.50 6.45
C VAL A 622 32.57 -4.59 5.71
N GLN A 623 32.17 -4.93 4.49
CA GLN A 623 32.79 -5.99 3.69
C GLN A 623 32.57 -5.76 2.20
N PRO A 624 33.44 -6.30 1.31
CA PRO A 624 33.25 -6.22 -0.14
C PRO A 624 31.95 -6.89 -0.59
N VAL A 625 31.42 -6.45 -1.75
CA VAL A 625 30.13 -6.93 -2.30
C VAL A 625 30.04 -8.46 -2.47
N PRO A 626 31.09 -9.19 -2.93
CA PRO A 626 31.02 -10.65 -3.00
C PRO A 626 30.77 -11.31 -1.63
N ASP A 627 31.48 -10.87 -0.59
CA ASP A 627 31.29 -11.40 0.77
C ASP A 627 29.95 -10.97 1.34
N ALA A 628 29.51 -9.74 1.07
CA ALA A 628 28.17 -9.23 1.44
C ALA A 628 27.06 -10.07 0.83
N SER A 629 27.23 -10.49 -0.41
CA SER A 629 26.27 -11.34 -1.13
C SER A 629 26.17 -12.73 -0.50
N VAL A 630 27.31 -13.33 -0.14
CA VAL A 630 27.35 -14.61 0.60
C VAL A 630 26.64 -14.47 1.95
N ALA A 631 26.91 -13.39 2.68
CA ALA A 631 26.27 -13.12 3.97
C ALA A 631 24.75 -12.92 3.86
N ALA A 632 24.26 -12.25 2.80
CA ALA A 632 22.84 -12.05 2.58
C ALA A 632 22.11 -13.36 2.31
N VAL A 633 22.68 -14.22 1.45
CA VAL A 633 22.09 -15.55 1.18
C VAL A 633 22.09 -16.41 2.44
N ALA A 634 23.21 -16.43 3.19
CA ALA A 634 23.30 -17.15 4.45
C ALA A 634 22.30 -16.65 5.50
N ALA A 635 21.96 -15.35 5.50
CA ALA A 635 21.00 -14.75 6.43
C ALA A 635 19.53 -15.02 6.06
N GLY A 636 19.21 -15.32 4.79
CA GLY A 636 17.84 -15.64 4.36
C GLY A 636 17.36 -14.98 3.06
N CYS A 637 18.20 -14.22 2.36
CA CYS A 637 17.85 -13.65 1.06
C CYS A 637 17.89 -14.71 -0.06
N ASP A 638 16.90 -14.69 -0.95
CA ASP A 638 16.76 -15.56 -2.13
C ASP A 638 17.07 -14.83 -3.44
N ALA A 639 17.31 -13.52 -3.40
CA ALA A 639 17.70 -12.74 -4.56
C ALA A 639 18.66 -11.60 -4.17
N LEU A 640 19.65 -11.36 -5.03
CA LEU A 640 20.75 -10.43 -4.87
C LEU A 640 20.67 -9.37 -5.97
N LEU A 641 20.17 -8.20 -5.59
CA LEU A 641 19.84 -7.16 -6.53
C LEU A 641 21.06 -6.28 -6.83
N TYR A 642 21.32 -6.08 -8.12
CA TYR A 642 22.26 -5.09 -8.63
C TYR A 642 23.68 -5.19 -8.04
N PRO A 643 24.39 -6.33 -8.16
CA PRO A 643 25.85 -6.32 -8.01
C PRO A 643 26.50 -5.78 -9.29
N ASP A 644 27.46 -4.85 -9.14
CA ASP A 644 28.20 -4.29 -10.27
C ASP A 644 29.11 -5.38 -10.90
N GLU A 645 29.93 -6.03 -10.07
CA GLU A 645 30.83 -7.13 -10.46
C GLU A 645 30.16 -8.50 -10.25
N PHE A 646 29.05 -8.75 -10.96
CA PHE A 646 28.22 -9.94 -10.75
C PHE A 646 28.99 -11.27 -10.88
N GLN A 647 29.99 -11.36 -11.76
CA GLN A 647 30.78 -12.59 -11.92
C GLN A 647 31.58 -12.95 -10.65
N SER A 648 32.08 -11.93 -9.94
CA SER A 648 32.78 -12.13 -8.67
C SER A 648 31.82 -12.57 -7.57
N VAL A 649 30.58 -12.07 -7.59
CA VAL A 649 29.51 -12.54 -6.71
C VAL A 649 29.18 -14.01 -6.97
N VAL A 650 28.93 -14.40 -8.22
CA VAL A 650 28.66 -15.81 -8.59
C VAL A 650 29.76 -16.74 -8.08
N ARG A 651 31.03 -16.41 -8.37
CA ARG A 651 32.17 -17.20 -7.89
C ARG A 651 32.26 -17.30 -6.37
N ALA A 652 31.89 -16.23 -5.65
CA ALA A 652 31.89 -16.23 -4.19
C ALA A 652 30.77 -17.11 -3.62
N LEU A 653 29.56 -17.04 -4.20
CA LEU A 653 28.44 -17.89 -3.82
C LEU A 653 28.75 -19.37 -4.03
N ASP A 654 29.26 -19.74 -5.21
CA ASP A 654 29.56 -21.14 -5.53
C ASP A 654 30.64 -21.72 -4.58
N ARG A 655 31.63 -20.93 -4.17
CA ARG A 655 32.63 -21.36 -3.17
C ARG A 655 32.07 -21.46 -1.76
N ALA A 656 31.04 -20.69 -1.45
CA ALA A 656 30.47 -20.62 -0.10
C ALA A 656 29.44 -21.72 0.20
N VAL A 657 28.91 -22.41 -0.83
CA VAL A 657 28.00 -23.54 -0.66
C VAL A 657 28.71 -24.68 0.09
N GLY A 658 28.05 -25.23 1.11
CA GLY A 658 28.63 -26.28 1.97
C GLY A 658 29.63 -25.76 3.00
N SER A 659 29.89 -24.45 3.03
CA SER A 659 30.68 -23.78 4.08
C SER A 659 29.84 -22.69 4.75
N THR A 660 30.05 -21.42 4.40
CA THR A 660 29.32 -20.29 4.97
C THR A 660 27.82 -20.33 4.63
N ILE A 661 27.46 -20.85 3.45
CA ILE A 661 26.07 -21.10 3.05
C ILE A 661 25.80 -22.60 3.20
N PRO A 662 24.99 -23.03 4.18
CA PRO A 662 24.58 -24.43 4.29
C PRO A 662 23.90 -24.90 3.01
N VAL A 663 24.13 -26.15 2.60
CA VAL A 663 23.52 -26.73 1.38
C VAL A 663 21.99 -26.60 1.41
N ALA A 664 21.36 -26.88 2.56
CA ALA A 664 19.92 -26.73 2.72
C ALA A 664 19.43 -25.29 2.46
N ARG A 665 20.21 -24.28 2.87
CA ARG A 665 19.88 -22.86 2.62
C ARG A 665 20.02 -22.51 1.14
N ALA A 666 21.03 -23.04 0.46
CA ALA A 666 21.20 -22.88 -0.98
C ALA A 666 20.03 -23.49 -1.77
N ASP A 667 19.66 -24.73 -1.45
CA ASP A 667 18.54 -25.45 -2.08
C ASP A 667 17.21 -24.73 -1.86
N GLU A 668 16.99 -24.23 -0.64
CA GLU A 668 15.80 -23.47 -0.27
C GLU A 668 15.69 -22.15 -1.07
N ALA A 669 16.78 -21.38 -1.16
CA ALA A 669 16.82 -20.13 -1.93
C ALA A 669 16.53 -20.38 -3.42
N LEU A 670 17.17 -21.40 -4.00
CA LEU A 670 16.97 -21.80 -5.38
C LEU A 670 15.53 -22.27 -5.63
N SER A 671 14.97 -23.09 -4.74
CA SER A 671 13.60 -23.56 -4.86
C SER A 671 12.60 -22.41 -4.87
N ARG A 672 12.75 -21.42 -3.97
CA ARG A 672 11.89 -20.23 -3.98
C ARG A 672 12.04 -19.42 -5.26
N TYR A 673 13.26 -19.20 -5.71
CA TYR A 673 13.50 -18.50 -6.98
C TYR A 673 12.85 -19.22 -8.16
N GLU A 674 13.04 -20.53 -8.31
CA GLU A 674 12.48 -21.29 -9.43
C GLU A 674 10.93 -21.32 -9.37
N GLN A 675 10.35 -21.46 -8.18
CA GLN A 675 8.88 -21.35 -7.98
C GLN A 675 8.36 -19.98 -8.39
N ALA A 676 9.02 -18.90 -7.96
CA ALA A 676 8.62 -17.54 -8.31
C ALA A 676 8.81 -17.26 -9.81
N SER A 677 9.93 -17.67 -10.39
CA SER A 677 10.19 -17.51 -11.83
C SER A 677 9.15 -18.25 -12.66
N ALA A 678 8.83 -19.50 -12.31
CA ALA A 678 7.79 -20.27 -12.99
C ALA A 678 6.39 -19.62 -12.85
N ALA A 679 6.03 -19.16 -11.65
CA ALA A 679 4.72 -18.57 -11.39
C ALA A 679 4.52 -17.22 -12.09
N TRP A 680 5.59 -16.42 -12.21
CA TRP A 680 5.48 -15.02 -12.64
C TRP A 680 6.06 -14.74 -14.03
N ASP A 681 6.74 -15.68 -14.68
CA ASP A 681 7.15 -15.51 -16.08
C ASP A 681 5.93 -15.55 -17.02
N SER A 682 5.07 -16.57 -16.89
CA SER A 682 3.81 -16.69 -17.62
C SER A 682 2.63 -16.22 -16.77
N GLY A 683 2.44 -14.89 -16.68
CA GLY A 683 1.25 -14.30 -16.08
C GLY A 683 0.06 -14.29 -17.06
N PRO A 684 -1.17 -14.05 -16.56
CA PRO A 684 -2.35 -13.92 -17.41
C PRO A 684 -2.14 -12.80 -18.44
N ASP A 685 -2.45 -13.09 -19.72
CA ASP A 685 -2.45 -12.07 -20.77
C ASP A 685 -3.57 -11.06 -20.48
N GLN A 686 -3.19 -9.82 -20.23
CA GLN A 686 -4.11 -8.72 -19.94
C GLN A 686 -4.50 -7.95 -21.21
N GLY A 687 -3.98 -8.35 -22.37
CA GLY A 687 -4.09 -7.57 -23.60
C GLY A 687 -3.27 -6.29 -23.56
N GLN A 688 -3.50 -5.41 -24.54
CA GLN A 688 -2.84 -4.11 -24.58
C GLN A 688 -3.52 -3.14 -23.60
N PRO A 689 -2.75 -2.43 -22.75
CA PRO A 689 -3.32 -1.47 -21.83
C PRO A 689 -3.93 -0.27 -22.57
N ASP A 690 -5.07 0.22 -22.08
CA ASP A 690 -5.66 1.47 -22.56
C ASP A 690 -4.92 2.67 -21.95
N LEU A 691 -3.82 3.06 -22.59
CA LEU A 691 -2.96 4.16 -22.13
C LEU A 691 -3.71 5.50 -22.07
N ALA A 692 -4.72 5.71 -22.91
CA ALA A 692 -5.48 6.96 -22.91
C ALA A 692 -6.41 7.04 -21.69
N ALA A 693 -7.11 5.95 -21.38
CA ALA A 693 -7.95 5.85 -20.18
C ALA A 693 -7.10 5.94 -18.90
N ASN A 694 -5.96 5.23 -18.87
CA ASN A 694 -5.02 5.26 -17.74
C ASN A 694 -4.46 6.67 -17.51
N ALA A 695 -4.08 7.38 -18.58
CA ALA A 695 -3.62 8.76 -18.48
C ALA A 695 -4.71 9.72 -17.97
N ALA A 696 -5.95 9.58 -18.46
CA ALA A 696 -7.08 10.39 -17.99
C ALA A 696 -7.38 10.14 -16.50
N PHE A 697 -7.34 8.88 -16.06
CA PHE A 697 -7.46 8.51 -14.66
C PHE A 697 -6.35 9.14 -13.80
N ALA A 698 -5.10 9.05 -14.25
CA ALA A 698 -3.94 9.61 -13.55
C ALA A 698 -4.01 11.15 -13.45
N ASP A 699 -4.42 11.83 -14.52
CA ASP A 699 -4.63 13.28 -14.52
C ASP A 699 -5.71 13.68 -13.49
N GLY A 700 -6.82 12.94 -13.44
CA GLY A 700 -7.89 13.16 -12.46
C GLY A 700 -7.43 12.94 -11.02
N LEU A 701 -6.56 11.94 -10.77
CA LEU A 701 -5.96 11.74 -9.45
C LEU A 701 -5.02 12.88 -9.06
N ALA A 702 -4.15 13.29 -9.99
CA ALA A 702 -3.19 14.36 -9.76
C ALA A 702 -3.89 15.68 -9.44
N ASP A 703 -4.97 16.02 -10.17
CA ASP A 703 -5.75 17.24 -9.93
C ASP A 703 -6.37 17.24 -8.53
N ARG A 704 -6.89 16.10 -8.06
CA ARG A 704 -7.43 15.96 -6.69
C ARG A 704 -6.35 15.97 -5.60
N ALA A 705 -5.09 15.66 -5.93
CA ALA A 705 -4.01 15.59 -4.95
C ALA A 705 -3.38 16.97 -4.65
N VAL A 706 -3.51 17.90 -5.59
CA VAL A 706 -2.99 19.27 -5.47
C VAL A 706 -3.84 20.05 -4.45
N HIS A 707 -3.19 20.61 -3.43
CA HIS A 707 -3.90 21.32 -2.35
C HIS A 707 -3.04 22.44 -1.74
N VAL A 708 -3.70 23.44 -1.17
CA VAL A 708 -3.02 24.57 -0.51
C VAL A 708 -2.58 24.17 0.90
N VAL A 709 -1.32 24.40 1.24
CA VAL A 709 -0.74 24.08 2.56
C VAL A 709 -0.37 25.31 3.37
N ARG A 710 -0.40 26.50 2.77
CA ARG A 710 -0.18 27.77 3.46
C ARG A 710 -0.86 28.92 2.72
N GLY A 711 -1.51 29.81 3.46
CA GLY A 711 -2.10 31.04 2.93
C GLY A 711 -3.33 30.80 2.05
N GLU A 712 -3.95 31.87 1.60
CA GLU A 712 -5.04 31.84 0.61
C GLU A 712 -4.47 32.32 -0.72
N PRO A 713 -4.53 31.51 -1.80
CA PRO A 713 -4.06 31.94 -3.11
C PRO A 713 -4.78 33.21 -3.54
N ALA A 714 -4.02 34.20 -4.02
CA ALA A 714 -4.64 35.36 -4.65
C ALA A 714 -5.33 34.93 -5.94
N SER A 715 -6.49 35.51 -6.25
CA SER A 715 -7.08 35.38 -7.57
C SER A 715 -6.09 35.90 -8.62
N PHE A 716 -5.81 35.10 -9.65
CA PHE A 716 -5.01 35.56 -10.78
C PHE A 716 -5.86 36.37 -11.77
N SER A 717 -6.93 37.06 -11.32
CA SER A 717 -7.78 37.91 -12.16
C SER A 717 -7.01 39.04 -12.85
N GLY A 718 -7.27 39.26 -14.14
CA GLY A 718 -6.75 40.40 -14.93
C GLY A 718 -5.57 40.09 -15.86
N ARG A 719 -5.39 40.89 -16.91
CA ARG A 719 -4.48 40.68 -18.08
C ARG A 719 -2.97 40.75 -17.80
N ALA A 720 -2.53 40.81 -16.55
CA ALA A 720 -1.09 40.86 -16.27
C ALA A 720 -0.46 39.48 -16.55
N PRO A 721 0.66 39.41 -17.28
CA PRO A 721 1.28 38.14 -17.65
C PRO A 721 1.88 37.42 -16.43
N LEU A 722 2.01 36.10 -16.52
CA LEU A 722 2.62 35.29 -15.46
C LEU A 722 4.16 35.26 -15.58
N ASP A 723 4.84 35.65 -14.50
CA ASP A 723 6.29 35.53 -14.34
C ASP A 723 6.62 34.28 -13.53
N VAL A 724 7.03 33.21 -14.21
CA VAL A 724 7.35 31.93 -13.57
C VAL A 724 8.84 31.81 -13.28
N HIS A 725 9.18 31.57 -12.00
CA HIS A 725 10.54 31.36 -11.55
C HIS A 725 10.73 29.95 -11.00
N ILE A 726 11.82 29.29 -11.38
CA ILE A 726 12.17 27.96 -10.86
C ILE A 726 13.24 28.08 -9.77
N VAL A 727 13.01 27.42 -8.65
CA VAL A 727 14.01 27.07 -7.65
C VAL A 727 14.14 25.55 -7.67
N ASP A 728 15.24 25.05 -8.22
CA ASP A 728 15.51 23.62 -8.32
C ASP A 728 16.49 23.20 -7.23
N ASP A 729 16.02 22.30 -6.36
CA ASP A 729 16.76 21.73 -5.25
C ASP A 729 17.09 20.24 -5.49
N ASP A 730 16.74 19.69 -6.66
CA ASP A 730 17.00 18.31 -7.08
C ASP A 730 18.44 18.15 -7.59
N ILE A 731 19.40 18.60 -6.78
CA ILE A 731 20.82 18.58 -7.09
C ILE A 731 21.48 17.46 -6.29
N GLY A 732 22.15 16.53 -6.98
CA GLY A 732 22.94 15.44 -6.40
C GLY A 732 22.67 14.07 -7.03
N GLY A 733 23.63 13.14 -6.91
CA GLY A 733 23.54 11.77 -7.42
C GLY A 733 23.76 11.63 -8.94
N PRO A 734 23.81 10.38 -9.46
CA PRO A 734 24.06 10.08 -10.88
C PRO A 734 22.82 10.22 -11.78
N TYR A 735 21.72 10.78 -11.29
CA TYR A 735 20.43 10.77 -11.98
C TYR A 735 20.22 12.01 -12.85
N SER A 736 19.50 11.83 -13.95
CA SER A 736 18.99 12.94 -14.74
C SER A 736 17.94 13.72 -13.95
N VAL A 737 18.01 15.04 -14.05
CA VAL A 737 16.95 15.93 -13.59
C VAL A 737 15.81 15.83 -14.61
N GLY A 738 14.58 15.63 -14.12
CA GLY A 738 13.41 15.57 -14.99
C GLY A 738 13.13 16.91 -15.69
N PRO A 739 12.25 16.96 -16.70
CA PRO A 739 11.92 18.19 -17.40
C PRO A 739 11.37 19.25 -16.42
N ARG A 740 11.66 20.53 -16.70
CA ARG A 740 11.24 21.69 -15.88
C ARG A 740 10.38 22.69 -16.65
N ASP A 741 10.10 22.35 -17.90
CA ASP A 741 9.36 23.13 -18.88
C ASP A 741 7.90 22.68 -19.01
N VAL A 742 7.52 21.49 -18.52
CA VAL A 742 6.15 20.94 -18.63
C VAL A 742 5.11 21.93 -18.10
N PHE A 743 5.33 22.49 -16.90
CA PHE A 743 4.43 23.52 -16.34
C PHE A 743 4.27 24.72 -17.28
N HIS A 744 5.36 25.20 -17.88
CA HIS A 744 5.33 26.34 -18.81
C HIS A 744 4.63 25.98 -20.11
N GLN A 745 4.88 24.78 -20.63
CA GLN A 745 4.27 24.28 -21.85
C GLN A 745 2.75 24.18 -21.68
N THR A 746 2.27 23.59 -20.59
CA THR A 746 0.84 23.47 -20.30
C THR A 746 0.15 24.84 -20.19
N LEU A 747 0.80 25.84 -19.57
CA LEU A 747 0.27 27.21 -19.54
C LEU A 747 0.19 27.83 -20.94
N ARG A 748 1.23 27.68 -21.77
CA ARG A 748 1.25 28.23 -23.14
C ARG A 748 0.20 27.58 -24.04
N GLU A 749 0.05 26.27 -23.94
CA GLU A 749 -0.97 25.50 -24.69
C GLU A 749 -2.39 25.94 -24.31
N ALA A 750 -2.60 26.34 -23.05
CA ALA A 750 -3.85 26.94 -22.59
C ALA A 750 -4.01 28.44 -22.95
N GLY A 751 -3.06 29.03 -23.69
CA GLY A 751 -3.12 30.44 -24.11
C GLY A 751 -2.79 31.45 -23.01
N VAL A 752 -2.16 31.03 -21.91
CA VAL A 752 -1.77 31.94 -20.81
C VAL A 752 -0.55 32.77 -21.23
N GLU A 753 -0.67 34.10 -21.16
CA GLU A 753 0.41 35.02 -21.50
C GLU A 753 1.54 34.95 -20.45
N MET A 754 2.76 34.68 -20.93
CA MET A 754 3.96 34.54 -20.10
C MET A 754 4.79 35.83 -20.14
N GLY A 755 5.15 36.35 -18.97
CA GLY A 755 5.87 37.61 -18.85
C GLY A 755 7.34 37.49 -19.29
N LYS A 756 7.89 38.58 -19.82
CA LYS A 756 9.34 38.71 -20.04
C LYS A 756 10.01 38.97 -18.69
N ARG A 757 10.95 38.10 -18.31
CA ARG A 757 11.69 38.04 -17.02
C ARG A 757 12.21 39.37 -16.44
N GLU A 758 12.26 40.44 -17.23
CA GLU A 758 12.94 41.69 -16.90
C GLU A 758 12.01 42.84 -16.45
N THR A 759 10.69 42.74 -16.64
CA THR A 759 9.82 43.94 -16.46
C THR A 759 9.29 44.17 -15.04
N GLY A 760 9.34 43.16 -14.15
CA GLY A 760 8.90 43.27 -12.76
C GLY A 760 7.42 43.58 -12.54
N LYS A 761 6.60 43.58 -13.60
CA LYS A 761 5.17 43.94 -13.59
C LYS A 761 4.22 42.73 -13.70
N GLY A 762 4.75 41.52 -13.89
CA GLY A 762 3.94 40.29 -13.98
C GLY A 762 3.58 39.68 -12.63
N LYS A 763 2.58 38.79 -12.63
CA LYS A 763 2.19 38.00 -11.45
C LYS A 763 3.22 36.88 -11.27
N ARG A 764 3.94 36.92 -10.17
CA ARG A 764 5.02 35.99 -9.86
C ARG A 764 4.51 34.66 -9.32
N VAL A 765 4.84 33.59 -10.02
CA VAL A 765 4.69 32.20 -9.56
C VAL A 765 6.08 31.60 -9.37
N VAL A 766 6.33 30.96 -8.22
CA VAL A 766 7.61 30.32 -7.93
C VAL A 766 7.44 28.81 -7.84
N LEU A 767 8.05 28.06 -8.76
CA LEU A 767 8.09 26.59 -8.72
C LEU A 767 9.28 26.14 -7.86
N VAL A 768 9.03 25.26 -6.89
CA VAL A 768 10.05 24.71 -5.99
C VAL A 768 10.10 23.20 -6.17
N TYR A 769 11.19 22.70 -6.76
CA TYR A 769 11.47 21.28 -6.92
C TYR A 769 12.39 20.83 -5.81
N ALA A 770 12.01 19.81 -5.03
CA ALA A 770 12.81 19.32 -3.90
C ALA A 770 12.47 17.86 -3.55
N GLU A 771 12.57 16.98 -4.53
CA GLU A 771 12.33 15.54 -4.42
C GLU A 771 13.36 14.86 -3.48
N PRO A 772 12.96 13.77 -2.77
CA PRO A 772 13.92 12.86 -2.17
C PRO A 772 14.70 12.16 -3.29
N ARG A 773 16.03 12.13 -3.18
CA ARG A 773 16.90 11.47 -4.16
C ARG A 773 18.03 10.74 -3.48
N SER A 774 18.36 9.55 -3.98
CA SER A 774 19.55 8.81 -3.55
C SER A 774 20.80 9.66 -3.78
N TRP A 775 21.73 9.63 -2.81
CA TRP A 775 22.94 10.46 -2.75
C TRP A 775 22.70 11.98 -2.58
N LYS A 776 21.45 12.45 -2.38
CA LYS A 776 21.18 13.84 -2.00
C LYS A 776 21.57 14.11 -0.54
N GLY A 777 21.40 13.10 0.33
CA GLY A 777 21.89 13.12 1.71
C GLY A 777 21.24 14.14 2.66
N ARG A 778 20.14 14.80 2.25
CA ARG A 778 19.47 15.82 3.07
C ARG A 778 17.96 15.80 2.89
N ALA A 779 17.25 15.99 3.99
CA ALA A 779 15.78 16.10 4.02
C ALA A 779 15.29 17.54 3.78
N ASP A 780 16.07 18.54 4.19
CA ASP A 780 15.71 19.96 4.08
C ASP A 780 16.16 20.59 2.77
N LEU A 781 15.60 21.76 2.42
CA LEU A 781 16.05 22.59 1.30
C LEU A 781 17.50 23.04 1.49
N GLY A 782 18.27 23.04 0.40
CA GLY A 782 19.66 23.44 0.41
C GLY A 782 19.81 24.95 0.64
N ALA A 783 20.94 25.37 1.22
CA ALA A 783 21.21 26.78 1.52
C ALA A 783 21.09 27.70 0.28
N ARG A 784 21.49 27.21 -0.91
CA ARG A 784 21.35 27.94 -2.19
C ARG A 784 19.87 28.16 -2.56
N SER A 785 19.05 27.13 -2.40
CA SER A 785 17.60 27.17 -2.67
C SER A 785 16.90 28.10 -1.69
N VAL A 786 17.21 28.00 -0.39
CA VAL A 786 16.68 28.91 0.64
C VAL A 786 17.08 30.37 0.37
N ALA A 787 18.33 30.63 0.01
CA ALA A 787 18.79 31.98 -0.34
C ALA A 787 18.05 32.54 -1.57
N ARG A 788 17.78 31.70 -2.58
CA ARG A 788 17.00 32.09 -3.75
C ARG A 788 15.53 32.36 -3.39
N LEU A 789 14.93 31.53 -2.54
CA LEU A 789 13.55 31.69 -2.05
C LEU A 789 13.39 32.96 -1.20
N ARG A 790 14.37 33.35 -0.38
CA ARG A 790 14.35 34.63 0.35
C ARG A 790 14.18 35.84 -0.57
N ARG A 791 14.68 35.77 -1.80
CA ARG A 791 14.53 36.84 -2.80
C ARG A 791 13.21 36.77 -3.56
N LEU A 792 12.73 35.57 -3.87
CA LEU A 792 11.59 35.37 -4.76
C LEU A 792 10.24 35.30 -4.03
N ALA A 793 10.17 34.55 -2.92
CA ALA A 793 8.93 34.17 -2.27
C ALA A 793 8.16 35.35 -1.61
N PRO A 794 8.79 36.35 -0.95
CA PRO A 794 8.04 37.44 -0.32
C PRO A 794 7.16 38.26 -1.29
N GLY A 795 7.49 38.29 -2.59
CA GLY A 795 6.72 38.98 -3.62
C GLY A 795 5.97 38.03 -4.58
N ALA A 796 5.85 36.75 -4.24
CA ALA A 796 5.14 35.77 -5.06
C ALA A 796 3.64 35.77 -4.74
N GLN A 797 2.81 35.75 -5.78
CA GLN A 797 1.37 35.50 -5.67
C GLN A 797 1.10 34.03 -5.33
N LEU A 798 1.97 33.13 -5.78
CA LEU A 798 1.90 31.71 -5.49
C LEU A 798 3.28 31.07 -5.49
N VAL A 799 3.50 30.17 -4.54
CA VAL A 799 4.60 29.20 -4.57
C VAL A 799 4.02 27.82 -4.83
N VAL A 800 4.47 27.16 -5.89
CA VAL A 800 4.11 25.78 -6.22
C VAL A 800 5.22 24.87 -5.71
N LEU A 801 4.93 24.08 -4.68
CA LEU A 801 5.85 23.14 -4.05
C LEU A 801 5.68 21.75 -4.69
N LEU A 802 6.59 21.41 -5.60
CA LEU A 802 6.69 20.10 -6.26
C LEU A 802 7.57 19.16 -5.42
N ALA A 803 7.18 19.00 -4.16
CA ALA A 803 7.89 18.23 -3.14
C ALA A 803 6.97 17.92 -1.94
N HIS A 804 7.52 17.26 -0.92
CA HIS A 804 6.80 16.96 0.32
C HIS A 804 6.32 18.23 1.05
N PRO A 805 5.07 18.28 1.57
CA PRO A 805 4.51 19.48 2.23
C PRO A 805 5.27 19.93 3.48
N ARG A 806 6.06 19.05 4.11
CA ARG A 806 6.94 19.39 5.25
C ARG A 806 7.97 20.48 4.95
N LEU A 807 8.24 20.77 3.67
CA LEU A 807 9.17 21.81 3.24
C LEU A 807 8.52 23.20 3.18
N ALA A 808 7.18 23.29 3.24
CA ALA A 808 6.47 24.57 3.19
C ALA A 808 6.91 25.58 4.28
N PRO A 809 7.18 25.18 5.55
CA PRO A 809 7.72 26.09 6.57
C PRO A 809 9.11 26.66 6.25
N GLN A 810 9.89 26.02 5.37
CA GLN A 810 11.23 26.48 4.98
C GLN A 810 11.18 27.57 3.88
N ILE A 811 10.03 27.74 3.22
CA ILE A 811 9.83 28.79 2.22
C ILE A 811 9.61 30.13 2.94
N PRO A 812 10.50 31.13 2.80
CA PRO A 812 10.37 32.41 3.49
C PRO A 812 9.16 33.25 3.05
N GLY A 813 8.72 34.16 3.93
CA GLY A 813 7.62 35.09 3.64
C GLY A 813 6.23 34.50 3.90
N ARG A 814 5.21 35.20 3.41
CA ARG A 814 3.78 34.85 3.63
C ARG A 814 3.06 34.41 2.36
N ALA A 815 3.79 34.22 1.26
CA ALA A 815 3.20 33.80 0.00
C ALA A 815 2.43 32.47 0.16
N PRO A 816 1.26 32.35 -0.49
CA PRO A 816 0.51 31.10 -0.54
C PRO A 816 1.36 29.97 -1.11
N VAL A 817 1.22 28.76 -0.57
CA VAL A 817 1.95 27.57 -1.01
C VAL A 817 0.96 26.49 -1.42
N LEU A 818 1.03 26.10 -2.69
CA LEU A 818 0.33 24.97 -3.28
C LEU A 818 1.25 23.75 -3.24
N CYS A 819 0.82 22.67 -2.59
CA CYS A 819 1.54 21.41 -2.60
C CYS A 819 1.12 20.55 -3.79
N CYS A 820 2.10 20.13 -4.58
CA CYS A 820 1.93 19.27 -5.74
C CYS A 820 2.77 17.99 -5.63
N TRP A 821 3.31 17.69 -4.45
CA TRP A 821 3.98 16.44 -4.05
C TRP A 821 5.29 16.07 -4.76
N HIS A 822 5.41 16.20 -6.08
CA HIS A 822 6.56 15.72 -6.85
C HIS A 822 6.76 16.55 -8.12
N GLY A 823 8.00 16.64 -8.64
CA GLY A 823 8.34 17.36 -9.87
C GLY A 823 8.15 16.57 -11.17
N GLN A 824 7.44 15.44 -11.16
CA GLN A 824 7.20 14.66 -12.38
C GLN A 824 6.21 15.38 -13.32
N PRO A 825 6.26 15.15 -14.64
CA PRO A 825 5.40 15.81 -15.62
C PRO A 825 3.91 15.80 -15.25
N LEU A 826 3.37 14.67 -14.77
CA LEU A 826 1.98 14.57 -14.32
C LEU A 826 1.61 15.66 -13.30
N MET A 827 2.43 15.82 -12.25
CA MET A 827 2.17 16.77 -11.18
C MET A 827 2.42 18.23 -11.62
N GLN A 828 3.33 18.44 -12.57
CA GLN A 828 3.52 19.76 -13.20
C GLN A 828 2.29 20.17 -14.02
N ARG A 829 1.69 19.25 -14.78
CA ARG A 829 0.44 19.51 -15.52
C ARG A 829 -0.72 19.81 -14.57
N ALA A 830 -0.88 19.04 -13.50
CA ALA A 830 -1.90 19.28 -12.49
C ALA A 830 -1.73 20.66 -11.81
N ALA A 831 -0.49 21.04 -11.49
CA ALA A 831 -0.20 22.37 -10.96
C ALA A 831 -0.56 23.49 -11.95
N ALA A 832 -0.25 23.31 -13.25
CA ALA A 832 -0.59 24.29 -14.28
C ALA A 832 -2.11 24.40 -14.48
N ARG A 833 -2.83 23.28 -14.55
CA ARG A 833 -4.31 23.25 -14.60
C ARG A 833 -4.93 23.94 -13.40
N TRP A 834 -4.38 23.72 -12.20
CA TRP A 834 -4.82 24.43 -11.00
C TRP A 834 -4.64 25.94 -11.14
N VAL A 835 -3.50 26.40 -11.65
CA VAL A 835 -3.27 27.84 -11.89
C VAL A 835 -4.25 28.37 -12.93
N ILE A 836 -4.44 27.69 -14.06
CA ILE A 836 -5.39 28.08 -15.12
C ILE A 836 -6.80 28.24 -14.58
N ALA A 837 -7.28 27.30 -13.76
CA ALA A 837 -8.60 27.36 -13.14
C ALA A 837 -8.76 28.54 -12.16
N ASN A 838 -7.66 29.14 -11.72
CA ASN A 838 -7.62 30.30 -10.82
C ASN A 838 -7.21 31.60 -11.53
N ILE A 839 -7.03 31.58 -12.86
CA ILE A 839 -6.92 32.77 -13.70
C ILE A 839 -8.35 33.17 -14.08
N GLY A 840 -8.85 34.22 -13.42
CA GLY A 840 -10.17 34.80 -13.67
C GLY A 840 -10.23 35.66 -14.92
#